data_AF-A0A9Q1BWR8-F1
#
_entry.id   AF-A0A9Q1BWR8-F1
#
_cell.length_a   1.000
_cell.length_b   1.000
_cell.length_c   1.000
_cell.angle_alpha   90.00
_cell.angle_beta   90.00
_cell.angle_gamma   90.00
#
_symmetry.space_group_name_H-M   'P 1'
#
loop_
_entity.id
_entity.type
_entity.pdbx_description
1 polymer ?
#
loop_
_entity_poly.entity_id
_entity_poly.type
_entity_poly.pdbx_seq_one_letter_code
_entity_poly.pdbx_strand_id
1 'polypeptide(L)'
;MTQVQALLMFIAATRKGDWKLHLATTEDLLPYFHAHDQYNYGRWRPLYVADMLELQTTDPELWKFFEEGNFIITKHEIPFTGIDPDHAIEQEHRKIKAKGGFVGLTGNEAALAKYAIIAPSLARIVQEFKKYAGIQGRQPSTLHHETVGEKSTQMIKYAADVVDVITKQGNPFMQSDMFNLVTYAVTPAEVAKNIEDRDNLGREALEKFVSSRMIEHTTGFWDSQKNNITFFKDVRPVTKAKMKGQLVTVKQERRLLSQLLVVAKSRPEFEVKDAIGEYEFSNTPPSNCHPDGSMIMLSGKFQLVRLIMDLPLPDNVQEPTSEDSTGSTKEILIIDAMCIVNMVTKSPNEKFRASDFATKFLDIIINLSSPYDEVRIVFDQYLLGSLKETTRDNRTKKSTSIHYHVNNSTEIRNVKSFLAHIKTKAELTEYLADKILCHYKDSTKKVVVMHHTSIMANCDLPDVISMPEMLDGRHTLEEGDQLVILNAFDVNCKDPTVKLDIFSVDTDLFKLLTGCYPLLPHRTTLKRKQVERLSIWESYQKLGKKRAEALIGWYAFKGTGNTGTFAGKGVSSHFRAFLQCDDTTLDAFAVFGSTKKLPHWILREMERYVCLLYSTGSTKFQSTKELRWMLFAKNGKEGRQLPPTLGTLKPHTERSFFMALVWKTSCKPCPCIPAPTEYSWKLVDGQLIPILCTNPPAPEPLLELRRCSCRGSCGTNRCGCKRNLMACTDACKCSDGCKNTEDLTPEIKDDDELLG
;
A
#
# COMPACT_ATOMS: atom_id res chain seq x y z
N MET A 1 -29.01 2.81 30.24
CA MET A 1 -29.14 1.38 29.85
C MET A 1 -27.88 0.94 29.13
N THR A 2 -27.52 -0.36 29.12
CA THR A 2 -26.51 -0.84 28.16
C THR A 2 -27.09 -0.83 26.75
N GLN A 3 -26.25 -0.72 25.71
CA GLN A 3 -26.69 -0.72 24.31
C GLN A 3 -27.69 -1.84 23.98
N VAL A 4 -27.42 -3.06 24.45
CA VAL A 4 -28.27 -4.23 24.20
C VAL A 4 -29.62 -4.07 24.89
N GLN A 5 -29.64 -3.58 26.12
CA GLN A 5 -30.89 -3.30 26.84
C GLN A 5 -31.69 -2.21 26.14
N ALA A 6 -31.06 -1.10 25.74
CA ALA A 6 -31.73 -0.01 25.02
C ALA A 6 -32.35 -0.52 23.71
N LEU A 7 -31.62 -1.36 22.96
CA LEU A 7 -32.13 -1.99 21.74
C LEU A 7 -33.31 -2.94 22.01
N LEU A 8 -33.19 -3.82 23.01
CA LEU A 8 -34.26 -4.76 23.37
C LEU A 8 -35.51 -4.03 23.87
N MET A 9 -35.33 -2.94 24.62
CA MET A 9 -36.43 -2.10 25.11
C MET A 9 -37.07 -1.31 23.95
N PHE A 10 -36.29 -0.80 23.01
CA PHE A 10 -36.80 -0.18 21.77
C PHE A 10 -37.62 -1.17 20.93
N ILE A 11 -37.12 -2.40 20.77
CA ILE A 11 -37.86 -3.47 20.10
C ILE A 11 -39.14 -3.77 20.88
N ALA A 12 -39.06 -3.92 22.20
CA ALA A 12 -40.22 -4.21 23.03
C ALA A 12 -41.28 -3.10 22.96
N ALA A 13 -40.85 -1.84 23.00
CA ALA A 13 -41.72 -0.68 22.86
C ALA A 13 -42.47 -0.70 21.54
N THR A 14 -41.75 -0.89 20.44
CA THR A 14 -42.32 -0.97 19.09
C THR A 14 -43.24 -2.19 18.93
N ARG A 15 -42.89 -3.33 19.52
CA ARG A 15 -43.70 -4.56 19.43
C ARG A 15 -45.00 -4.48 20.24
N LYS A 16 -45.01 -3.67 21.30
CA LYS A 16 -46.17 -3.45 22.19
C LYS A 16 -47.00 -2.22 21.83
N GLY A 17 -46.48 -1.32 20.99
CA GLY A 17 -47.10 -0.01 20.75
C GLY A 17 -46.97 0.92 21.95
N ASP A 18 -45.89 0.82 22.72
CA ASP A 18 -45.63 1.73 23.85
C ASP A 18 -44.88 2.96 23.35
N TRP A 19 -45.61 4.07 23.17
CA TRP A 19 -45.08 5.30 22.58
C TRP A 19 -44.03 6.00 23.46
N LYS A 20 -44.31 6.12 24.76
CA LYS A 20 -43.39 6.77 25.70
C LYS A 20 -42.09 6.01 25.81
N LEU A 21 -42.18 4.68 25.91
CA LEU A 21 -40.99 3.84 25.94
C LEU A 21 -40.24 3.87 24.61
N HIS A 22 -40.95 3.96 23.48
CA HIS A 22 -40.33 4.08 22.15
C HIS A 22 -39.46 5.34 22.06
N LEU A 23 -39.97 6.49 22.48
CA LEU A 23 -39.21 7.74 22.47
C LEU A 23 -38.02 7.71 23.44
N ALA A 24 -38.24 7.29 24.68
CA ALA A 24 -37.17 7.20 25.69
C ALA A 24 -36.03 6.27 25.25
N THR A 25 -36.37 5.11 24.69
CA THR A 25 -35.35 4.16 24.19
C THR A 25 -34.71 4.61 22.88
N THR A 26 -35.40 5.41 22.06
CA THR A 26 -34.80 6.05 20.88
C THR A 26 -33.77 7.09 21.29
N GLU A 27 -34.06 7.88 22.32
CA GLU A 27 -33.13 8.84 22.92
C GLU A 27 -31.88 8.14 23.47
N ASP A 28 -32.06 7.06 24.24
CA ASP A 28 -30.97 6.21 24.74
C ASP A 28 -30.09 5.63 23.62
N LEU A 29 -30.63 5.47 22.41
CA LEU A 29 -29.90 4.95 21.25
C LEU A 29 -29.07 6.01 20.50
N LEU A 30 -29.34 7.31 20.71
CA LEU A 30 -28.69 8.39 19.98
C LEU A 30 -27.15 8.37 20.08
N PRO A 31 -26.54 8.25 21.28
CA PRO A 31 -25.08 8.20 21.41
C PRO A 31 -24.46 7.07 20.60
N TYR A 32 -25.13 5.93 20.50
CA TYR A 32 -24.64 4.77 19.74
C TYR A 32 -24.67 4.97 18.23
N PHE A 33 -25.62 5.75 17.70
CA PHE A 33 -25.61 6.11 16.28
C PHE A 33 -24.39 6.98 15.93
N HIS A 34 -24.01 7.90 16.82
CA HIS A 34 -22.83 8.74 16.65
C HIS A 34 -21.52 7.98 16.90
N ALA A 35 -21.49 7.06 17.87
CA ALA A 35 -20.34 6.21 18.13
C ALA A 35 -20.03 5.26 16.96
N HIS A 36 -21.05 4.77 16.25
CA HIS A 36 -20.88 3.76 15.19
C HIS A 36 -20.99 4.30 13.76
N ASP A 37 -20.87 5.62 13.56
CA ASP A 37 -20.94 6.29 12.26
C ASP A 37 -22.24 6.03 11.48
N GLN A 38 -23.34 5.84 12.18
CA GLN A 38 -24.66 5.68 11.59
C GLN A 38 -25.25 7.05 11.24
N TYR A 39 -24.56 7.84 10.41
CA TYR A 39 -24.86 9.28 10.25
C TYR A 39 -26.27 9.60 9.78
N ASN A 40 -26.90 8.74 8.98
CA ASN A 40 -28.29 8.95 8.60
C ASN A 40 -29.21 8.90 9.84
N TYR A 41 -29.00 7.91 10.70
CA TYR A 41 -29.74 7.79 11.96
C TYR A 41 -29.32 8.86 12.96
N GLY A 42 -28.02 9.08 13.16
CA GLY A 42 -27.50 10.11 14.08
C GLY A 42 -27.90 11.54 13.69
N ARG A 43 -28.19 11.81 12.41
CA ARG A 43 -28.71 13.11 11.98
C ARG A 43 -30.21 13.24 12.24
N TRP A 44 -31.00 12.25 11.81
CA TRP A 44 -32.45 12.37 11.77
C TRP A 44 -33.14 11.95 13.07
N ARG A 45 -32.55 11.04 13.83
CA ARG A 45 -33.16 10.56 15.08
C ARG A 45 -33.19 11.61 16.19
N PRO A 46 -32.17 12.46 16.41
CA PRO A 46 -32.29 13.55 17.39
C PRO A 46 -33.42 14.52 17.05
N LEU A 47 -33.56 14.89 15.77
CA LEU A 47 -34.65 15.73 15.30
C LEU A 47 -36.01 15.04 15.49
N TYR A 48 -36.12 13.77 15.10
CA TYR A 48 -37.33 12.98 15.31
C TYR A 48 -37.75 12.95 16.79
N VAL A 49 -36.81 12.68 17.72
CA VAL A 49 -37.14 12.66 19.15
C VAL A 49 -37.63 14.02 19.63
N ALA A 50 -36.96 15.11 19.22
CA ALA A 50 -37.35 16.47 19.57
C ALA A 50 -38.77 16.81 19.04
N ASP A 51 -39.02 16.61 17.75
CA ASP A 51 -40.30 16.89 17.10
C ASP A 51 -41.42 16.06 17.73
N MET A 52 -41.18 14.76 17.99
CA MET A 52 -42.18 13.87 18.57
C MET A 52 -42.51 14.20 20.03
N LEU A 53 -41.52 14.62 20.83
CA LEU A 53 -41.76 15.06 22.21
C LEU A 53 -42.53 16.38 22.25
N GLU A 54 -42.28 17.28 21.30
CA GLU A 54 -42.98 18.56 21.20
C GLU A 54 -44.50 18.39 20.96
N LEU A 55 -44.91 17.31 20.28
CA LEU A 55 -46.33 16.96 20.04
C LEU A 55 -47.16 16.91 21.31
N GLN A 56 -46.57 16.56 22.46
CA GLN A 56 -47.31 16.57 23.74
C GLN A 56 -47.93 17.95 24.04
N THR A 57 -47.33 19.03 23.51
CA THR A 57 -47.80 20.40 23.67
C THR A 57 -48.40 20.98 22.40
N THR A 58 -47.84 20.66 21.22
CA THR A 58 -48.27 21.26 19.94
C THR A 58 -49.45 20.53 19.30
N ASP A 59 -49.61 19.23 19.53
CA ASP A 59 -50.73 18.42 19.07
C ASP A 59 -51.06 17.28 20.05
N PRO A 60 -51.78 17.58 21.15
CA PRO A 60 -52.12 16.59 22.17
C PRO A 60 -53.04 15.46 21.67
N GLU A 61 -53.80 15.71 20.59
CA GLU A 61 -54.67 14.70 20.00
C GLU A 61 -53.85 13.63 19.28
N LEU A 62 -52.89 14.04 18.45
CA LEU A 62 -51.95 13.13 17.80
C LEU A 62 -51.05 12.41 18.82
N TRP A 63 -50.61 13.11 19.87
CA TRP A 63 -49.87 12.47 20.96
C TRP A 63 -50.66 11.35 21.61
N LYS A 64 -51.94 11.58 21.94
CA LYS A 64 -52.83 10.57 22.51
C LYS A 64 -53.07 9.41 21.55
N PHE A 65 -53.23 9.70 20.26
CA PHE A 65 -53.35 8.68 19.21
C PHE A 65 -52.14 7.74 19.19
N PHE A 66 -50.92 8.26 19.37
CA PHE A 66 -49.73 7.43 19.51
C PHE A 66 -49.63 6.70 20.84
N GLU A 67 -50.05 7.30 21.96
CA GLU A 67 -50.11 6.63 23.28
C GLU A 67 -51.03 5.40 23.28
N GLU A 68 -52.07 5.41 22.45
CA GLU A 68 -52.95 4.25 22.22
C GLU A 68 -52.29 3.16 21.36
N GLY A 69 -51.05 3.36 20.91
CA GLY A 69 -50.25 2.41 20.14
C GLY A 69 -50.42 2.53 18.62
N ASN A 70 -51.12 3.55 18.12
CA ASN A 70 -51.44 3.68 16.70
C ASN A 70 -50.28 4.18 15.81
N PHE A 71 -49.05 4.14 16.30
CA PHE A 71 -47.83 4.37 15.49
C PHE A 71 -47.24 3.08 14.90
N ILE A 72 -47.80 1.92 15.26
CA ILE A 72 -47.38 0.60 14.79
C ILE A 72 -48.51 -0.11 14.06
N ILE A 73 -48.15 -1.11 13.25
CA ILE A 73 -49.11 -1.95 12.52
C ILE A 73 -49.06 -3.38 13.07
N THR A 74 -50.22 -3.94 13.38
CA THR A 74 -50.39 -5.35 13.77
C THR A 74 -51.18 -6.10 12.71
N LYS A 75 -50.61 -7.19 12.18
CA LYS A 75 -51.25 -8.04 11.16
C LYS A 75 -51.98 -9.25 11.73
N HIS A 76 -51.82 -9.49 13.03
CA HIS A 76 -52.36 -10.64 13.76
C HIS A 76 -52.82 -10.17 15.14
N GLU A 77 -53.77 -10.89 15.73
CA GLU A 77 -54.26 -10.64 17.10
C GLU A 77 -53.29 -11.12 18.19
N ILE A 78 -52.11 -11.64 17.80
CA ILE A 78 -51.09 -12.15 18.72
C ILE A 78 -50.38 -10.95 19.38
N PRO A 79 -50.33 -10.86 20.72
CA PRO A 79 -49.61 -9.81 21.42
C PRO A 79 -48.12 -9.75 21.03
N PHE A 80 -47.49 -8.58 21.18
CA PHE A 80 -46.05 -8.39 20.90
C PHE A 80 -45.64 -8.60 19.43
N THR A 81 -46.56 -8.45 18.48
CA THR A 81 -46.28 -8.62 17.05
C THR A 81 -46.26 -7.32 16.25
N GLY A 82 -46.39 -6.17 16.92
CA GLY A 82 -46.32 -4.85 16.31
C GLY A 82 -45.09 -4.67 15.44
N ILE A 83 -45.27 -4.04 14.28
CA ILE A 83 -44.18 -3.68 13.38
C ILE A 83 -44.31 -2.23 12.96
N ASP A 84 -43.18 -1.62 12.64
CA ASP A 84 -43.13 -0.28 12.05
C ASP A 84 -43.93 -0.24 10.73
N PRO A 85 -44.61 0.87 10.42
CA PRO A 85 -45.37 1.03 9.19
C PRO A 85 -44.56 0.72 7.92
N ASP A 86 -43.29 1.11 7.83
CA ASP A 86 -42.45 0.85 6.65
C ASP A 86 -42.23 -0.66 6.46
N HIS A 87 -41.97 -1.39 7.56
CA HIS A 87 -41.84 -2.84 7.53
C HIS A 87 -43.16 -3.52 7.14
N ALA A 88 -44.30 -3.02 7.63
CA ALA A 88 -45.60 -3.53 7.25
C ALA A 88 -45.88 -3.33 5.75
N ILE A 89 -45.54 -2.15 5.22
CA ILE A 89 -45.63 -1.79 3.80
C ILE A 89 -44.72 -2.69 2.97
N GLU A 90 -43.47 -2.93 3.38
CA GLU A 90 -42.54 -3.80 2.65
C GLU A 90 -43.07 -5.24 2.54
N GLN A 91 -43.67 -5.76 3.61
CA GLN A 91 -44.29 -7.07 3.60
C GLN A 91 -45.51 -7.14 2.66
N GLU A 92 -46.31 -6.07 2.56
CA GLU A 92 -47.42 -6.00 1.60
C GLU A 92 -46.91 -5.89 0.15
N HIS A 93 -45.90 -5.05 -0.07
CA HIS A 93 -45.20 -4.93 -1.35
C HIS A 93 -44.68 -6.27 -1.85
N ARG A 94 -44.18 -7.14 -0.96
CA ARG A 94 -43.69 -8.48 -1.31
C ARG A 94 -44.75 -9.35 -1.98
N LYS A 95 -46.04 -9.20 -1.64
CA LYS A 95 -47.15 -9.95 -2.24
C LYS A 95 -47.42 -9.54 -3.70
N ILE A 96 -47.02 -8.31 -4.06
CA ILE A 96 -47.31 -7.66 -5.35
C ILE A 96 -46.08 -7.69 -6.28
N LYS A 97 -44.88 -7.87 -5.73
CA LYS A 97 -43.60 -7.75 -6.44
C LYS A 97 -43.35 -8.92 -7.41
N ALA A 98 -43.29 -8.62 -8.71
CA ALA A 98 -42.82 -9.54 -9.76
C ALA A 98 -41.29 -9.41 -10.01
N LYS A 99 -40.70 -10.31 -10.81
CA LYS A 99 -39.29 -10.21 -11.25
C LYS A 99 -39.03 -8.84 -11.88
N GLY A 100 -38.19 -8.02 -11.25
CA GLY A 100 -37.82 -6.67 -11.72
C GLY A 100 -38.02 -5.54 -10.70
N GLY A 101 -38.80 -5.75 -9.63
CA GLY A 101 -39.05 -4.73 -8.60
C GLY A 101 -39.92 -3.54 -9.07
N PHE A 102 -40.07 -2.53 -8.21
CA PHE A 102 -40.84 -1.32 -8.50
C PHE A 102 -39.88 -0.25 -9.04
N VAL A 103 -39.75 -0.14 -10.37
CA VAL A 103 -38.87 0.85 -11.02
C VAL A 103 -39.73 1.92 -11.69
N GLY A 104 -39.46 3.20 -11.42
CA GLY A 104 -40.08 4.33 -12.14
C GLY A 104 -41.54 4.63 -11.78
N LEU A 105 -42.00 4.22 -10.59
CA LEU A 105 -43.42 4.23 -10.21
C LEU A 105 -44.06 5.64 -10.21
N THR A 106 -43.32 6.66 -9.80
CA THR A 106 -43.83 8.05 -9.70
C THR A 106 -43.74 8.83 -11.01
N GLY A 107 -43.02 8.32 -12.01
CA GLY A 107 -42.84 8.99 -13.32
C GLY A 107 -43.59 8.32 -14.47
N ASN A 108 -44.37 7.27 -14.20
CA ASN A 108 -45.07 6.50 -15.22
C ASN A 108 -46.47 6.12 -14.72
N GLU A 109 -47.49 6.78 -15.27
CA GLU A 109 -48.89 6.60 -14.90
C GLU A 109 -49.40 5.17 -15.15
N ALA A 110 -48.90 4.49 -16.20
CA ALA A 110 -49.24 3.08 -16.45
C ALA A 110 -48.60 2.14 -15.41
N ALA A 111 -47.40 2.45 -14.93
CA ALA A 111 -46.77 1.71 -13.83
C ALA A 111 -47.53 1.94 -12.51
N LEU A 112 -47.95 3.19 -12.24
CA LEU A 112 -48.77 3.53 -11.08
C LEU A 112 -50.11 2.77 -11.11
N ALA A 113 -50.85 2.82 -12.22
CA ALA A 113 -52.11 2.08 -12.37
C ALA A 113 -51.93 0.56 -12.20
N LYS A 114 -50.86 0.01 -12.80
CA LYS A 114 -50.54 -1.42 -12.67
C LYS A 114 -50.28 -1.84 -11.23
N TYR A 115 -49.49 -1.08 -10.47
CA TYR A 115 -49.02 -1.49 -9.15
C TYR A 115 -49.87 -0.99 -7.97
N ALA A 116 -50.56 0.14 -8.11
CA ALA A 116 -51.41 0.71 -7.06
C ALA A 116 -52.88 0.26 -7.17
N ILE A 117 -53.36 -0.10 -8.37
CA ILE A 117 -54.78 -0.43 -8.59
C ILE A 117 -54.94 -1.89 -9.05
N ILE A 118 -54.30 -2.27 -10.15
CA ILE A 118 -54.54 -3.57 -10.79
C ILE A 118 -53.94 -4.72 -9.97
N ALA A 119 -52.67 -4.62 -9.57
CA ALA A 119 -52.00 -5.72 -8.89
C ALA A 119 -52.56 -6.04 -7.49
N PRO A 120 -52.95 -5.06 -6.64
CA PRO A 120 -53.66 -5.34 -5.40
C PRO A 120 -55.02 -6.01 -5.65
N SER A 121 -55.76 -5.57 -6.68
CA SER A 121 -57.06 -6.15 -7.05
C SER A 121 -56.91 -7.60 -7.54
N LEU A 122 -55.92 -7.88 -8.38
CA LEU A 122 -55.60 -9.24 -8.83
C LEU A 122 -55.14 -10.13 -7.67
N ALA A 123 -54.30 -9.61 -6.77
CA ALA A 123 -53.87 -10.34 -5.58
C ALA A 123 -55.06 -10.72 -4.69
N ARG A 124 -56.02 -9.80 -4.50
CA ARG A 124 -57.28 -10.06 -3.79
C ARG A 124 -58.12 -11.13 -4.47
N ILE A 125 -58.36 -11.02 -5.78
CA ILE A 125 -59.14 -12.00 -6.55
C ILE A 125 -58.49 -13.40 -6.48
N VAL A 126 -57.17 -13.48 -6.61
CA VAL A 126 -56.43 -14.76 -6.48
C VAL A 126 -56.59 -15.34 -5.07
N GLN A 127 -56.58 -14.50 -4.04
CA GLN A 127 -56.76 -14.95 -2.66
C GLN A 127 -58.19 -15.43 -2.39
N GLU A 128 -59.20 -14.71 -2.89
CA GLU A 128 -60.62 -15.11 -2.82
C GLU A 128 -60.89 -16.40 -3.59
N PHE A 129 -60.33 -16.54 -4.80
CA PHE A 129 -60.43 -17.77 -5.60
C PHE A 129 -59.80 -18.96 -4.88
N LYS A 130 -58.60 -18.79 -4.28
CA LYS A 130 -57.96 -19.84 -3.47
C LYS A 130 -58.84 -20.25 -2.30
N LYS A 131 -59.47 -19.29 -1.61
CA LYS A 131 -60.39 -19.54 -0.50
C LYS A 131 -61.64 -20.31 -0.97
N TYR A 132 -62.24 -19.89 -2.08
CA TYR A 132 -63.40 -20.56 -2.69
C TYR A 132 -63.07 -21.99 -3.13
N ALA A 133 -61.91 -22.19 -3.76
CA ALA A 133 -61.46 -23.49 -4.26
C ALA A 133 -60.95 -24.43 -3.15
N GLY A 134 -61.04 -24.04 -1.87
CA GLY A 134 -60.54 -24.83 -0.74
C GLY A 134 -59.01 -25.02 -0.74
N ILE A 135 -58.28 -24.27 -1.57
CA ILE A 135 -56.81 -24.31 -1.62
C ILE A 135 -56.30 -23.56 -0.40
N GLN A 136 -56.16 -24.30 0.71
CA GLN A 136 -55.51 -23.76 1.89
C GLN A 136 -54.05 -23.47 1.52
N GLY A 137 -53.66 -22.20 1.62
CA GLY A 137 -52.25 -21.84 1.60
C GLY A 137 -51.50 -22.61 2.69
N ARG A 138 -50.18 -22.77 2.56
CA ARG A 138 -49.33 -23.30 3.63
C ARG A 138 -49.73 -22.60 4.94
N GLN A 139 -50.19 -23.37 5.93
CA GLN A 139 -50.49 -22.84 7.25
C GLN A 139 -49.27 -22.02 7.70
N PRO A 140 -49.45 -20.76 8.14
CA PRO A 140 -48.34 -19.97 8.66
C PRO A 140 -47.65 -20.80 9.72
N SER A 141 -46.33 -20.96 9.59
CA SER A 141 -45.58 -21.64 10.65
C SER A 141 -45.84 -20.89 11.96
N THR A 142 -46.18 -21.61 13.01
CA THR A 142 -46.22 -21.04 14.37
C THR A 142 -44.82 -20.67 14.86
N LEU A 143 -43.77 -21.14 14.16
CA LEU A 143 -42.38 -20.85 14.44
C LEU A 143 -41.95 -19.58 13.69
N HIS A 144 -41.11 -18.78 14.35
CA HIS A 144 -40.53 -17.58 13.76
C HIS A 144 -39.74 -17.95 12.49
N HIS A 145 -39.82 -17.12 11.44
CA HIS A 145 -39.19 -17.41 10.14
C HIS A 145 -37.66 -17.59 10.21
N GLU A 146 -37.02 -17.15 11.29
CA GLU A 146 -35.58 -17.35 11.54
C GLU A 146 -35.25 -18.68 12.22
N THR A 147 -36.26 -19.32 12.84
CA THR A 147 -36.12 -20.64 13.48
C THR A 147 -36.39 -21.81 12.53
N VAL A 148 -36.67 -21.52 11.26
CA VAL A 148 -36.99 -22.52 10.24
C VAL A 148 -36.13 -22.35 8.98
N GLY A 149 -35.92 -23.45 8.25
CA GLY A 149 -35.17 -23.44 7.00
C GLY A 149 -33.68 -23.13 7.15
N GLU A 150 -33.08 -22.58 6.09
CA GLU A 150 -31.63 -22.36 5.97
C GLU A 150 -31.06 -21.42 7.06
N LYS A 151 -31.83 -20.40 7.46
CA LYS A 151 -31.45 -19.48 8.55
C LYS A 151 -31.22 -20.23 9.87
N SER A 152 -32.07 -21.20 10.20
CA SER A 152 -31.97 -22.00 11.42
C SER A 152 -30.71 -22.88 11.39
N THR A 153 -30.46 -23.56 10.27
CA THR A 153 -29.24 -24.36 10.07
C THR A 153 -27.98 -23.50 10.21
N GLN A 154 -27.99 -22.29 9.66
CA GLN A 154 -26.87 -21.35 9.75
C GLN A 154 -26.66 -20.84 11.18
N MET A 155 -27.73 -20.55 11.92
CA MET A 155 -27.67 -20.17 13.34
C MET A 155 -27.08 -21.30 14.19
N ILE A 156 -27.55 -22.54 14.01
CA ILE A 156 -27.04 -23.72 14.72
C ILE A 156 -25.54 -23.90 14.43
N LYS A 157 -25.12 -23.75 13.18
CA LYS A 157 -23.71 -23.81 12.80
C LYS A 157 -22.89 -22.75 13.52
N TYR A 158 -23.32 -21.49 13.52
CA TYR A 158 -22.58 -20.42 14.20
C TYR A 158 -22.55 -20.59 15.72
N ALA A 159 -23.64 -21.08 16.33
CA ALA A 159 -23.64 -21.42 17.74
C ALA A 159 -22.64 -22.55 18.04
N ALA A 160 -22.58 -23.59 17.19
CA ALA A 160 -21.60 -24.67 17.31
C ALA A 160 -20.17 -24.16 17.16
N ASP A 161 -19.89 -23.25 16.22
CA ASP A 161 -18.56 -22.64 16.05
C ASP A 161 -18.14 -21.86 17.30
N VAL A 162 -19.04 -21.10 17.92
CA VAL A 162 -18.77 -20.36 19.18
C VAL A 162 -18.52 -21.33 20.34
N VAL A 163 -19.32 -22.38 20.47
CA VAL A 163 -19.16 -23.42 21.49
C VAL A 163 -17.82 -24.16 21.32
N ASP A 164 -17.47 -24.54 20.09
CA ASP A 164 -16.20 -25.20 19.78
C ASP A 164 -14.99 -24.33 20.15
N VAL A 165 -15.06 -23.03 19.84
CA VAL A 165 -14.03 -22.05 20.21
C VAL A 165 -13.87 -21.93 21.73
N ILE A 166 -14.98 -21.75 22.46
CA ILE A 166 -14.95 -21.62 23.94
C ILE A 166 -14.47 -22.92 24.58
N THR A 167 -14.88 -24.08 24.06
CA THR A 167 -14.49 -25.39 24.59
C THR A 167 -13.01 -25.68 24.37
N LYS A 168 -12.45 -25.30 23.22
CA LYS A 168 -11.03 -25.52 22.88
C LYS A 168 -10.06 -24.59 23.62
N GLN A 169 -10.49 -23.37 23.94
CA GLN A 169 -9.58 -22.29 24.35
C GLN A 169 -9.87 -21.75 25.76
N GLY A 170 -10.96 -22.22 26.39
CA GLY A 170 -11.34 -21.83 27.74
C GLY A 170 -12.24 -20.58 27.79
N ASN A 171 -12.52 -20.13 29.01
CA ASN A 171 -13.43 -19.01 29.25
C ASN A 171 -12.80 -17.68 28.77
N PRO A 172 -13.37 -17.01 27.74
CA PRO A 172 -12.80 -15.78 27.20
C PRO A 172 -12.84 -14.60 28.18
N PHE A 173 -13.64 -14.67 29.24
CA PHE A 173 -13.73 -13.64 30.28
C PHE A 173 -12.65 -13.75 31.37
N MET A 174 -11.75 -14.74 31.28
CA MET A 174 -10.62 -14.90 32.21
C MET A 174 -9.35 -14.16 31.76
N GLN A 175 -9.36 -13.58 30.55
CA GLN A 175 -8.24 -12.82 29.98
C GLN A 175 -8.41 -11.33 30.31
N SER A 176 -7.30 -10.61 30.55
CA SER A 176 -7.31 -9.17 30.78
C SER A 176 -7.42 -8.35 29.49
N ASP A 177 -6.94 -8.91 28.38
CA ASP A 177 -6.79 -8.18 27.11
C ASP A 177 -8.05 -8.29 26.25
N MET A 178 -8.35 -7.26 25.45
CA MET A 178 -9.48 -7.28 24.51
C MET A 178 -9.08 -7.96 23.20
N PHE A 179 -9.73 -9.06 22.82
CA PHE A 179 -9.39 -9.82 21.60
C PHE A 179 -10.61 -10.31 20.82
N ASN A 180 -10.39 -10.67 19.56
CA ASN A 180 -11.42 -11.30 18.73
C ASN A 180 -11.62 -12.77 19.13
N LEU A 181 -12.84 -13.16 19.52
CA LEU A 181 -13.13 -14.52 19.99
C LEU A 181 -12.81 -15.63 18.97
N VAL A 182 -12.94 -15.37 17.67
CA VAL A 182 -12.72 -16.37 16.61
C VAL A 182 -11.25 -16.40 16.17
N THR A 183 -10.59 -15.24 16.05
CA THR A 183 -9.22 -15.15 15.52
C THR A 183 -8.14 -14.98 16.60
N TYR A 184 -8.52 -14.76 17.85
CA TYR A 184 -7.63 -14.47 18.98
C TYR A 184 -6.67 -13.29 18.74
N ALA A 185 -7.00 -12.41 17.81
CA ALA A 185 -6.23 -11.20 17.56
C ALA A 185 -6.47 -10.23 18.71
N VAL A 186 -5.42 -9.92 19.47
CA VAL A 186 -5.44 -8.88 20.50
C VAL A 186 -5.60 -7.53 19.81
N THR A 187 -6.51 -6.73 20.36
CA THR A 187 -6.86 -5.42 19.82
C THR A 187 -5.74 -4.43 20.15
N PRO A 188 -5.31 -3.58 19.20
CA PRO A 188 -4.37 -2.50 19.50
C PRO A 188 -4.88 -1.66 20.68
N ALA A 189 -3.99 -1.22 21.56
CA ALA A 189 -4.34 -0.52 22.81
C ALA A 189 -5.24 0.71 22.58
N GLU A 190 -5.00 1.46 21.50
CA GLU A 190 -5.84 2.60 21.10
C GLU A 190 -7.27 2.18 20.75
N VAL A 191 -7.44 1.09 20.01
CA VAL A 191 -8.76 0.57 19.63
C VAL A 191 -9.46 -0.05 20.83
N ALA A 192 -8.73 -0.74 21.71
CA ALA A 192 -9.28 -1.28 22.96
C ALA A 192 -9.83 -0.15 23.84
N LYS A 193 -9.06 0.93 24.01
CA LYS A 193 -9.48 2.14 24.74
C LYS A 193 -10.70 2.79 24.10
N ASN A 194 -10.75 2.91 22.78
CA ASN A 194 -11.92 3.46 22.08
C ASN A 194 -13.18 2.60 22.25
N ILE A 195 -13.04 1.28 22.37
CA ILE A 195 -14.17 0.36 22.61
C ILE A 195 -14.65 0.47 24.06
N GLU A 196 -13.74 0.56 25.02
CA GLU A 196 -14.05 0.76 26.44
C GLU A 196 -14.74 2.11 26.68
N ASP A 197 -14.25 3.18 26.03
CA ASP A 197 -14.75 4.54 26.18
C ASP A 197 -15.86 4.92 25.17
N ARG A 198 -16.35 3.93 24.41
CA ARG A 198 -17.32 4.12 23.32
C ARG A 198 -18.54 4.94 23.73
N ASP A 199 -19.07 4.68 24.91
CA ASP A 199 -20.32 5.26 25.38
C ASP A 199 -20.14 6.78 25.65
N ASN A 200 -18.98 7.19 26.17
CA ASN A 200 -18.64 8.61 26.36
C ASN A 200 -18.36 9.29 25.02
N LEU A 201 -17.56 8.66 24.15
CA LEU A 201 -17.25 9.19 22.81
C LEU A 201 -18.53 9.42 21.97
N GLY A 202 -19.49 8.50 22.05
CA GLY A 202 -20.79 8.63 21.40
C GLY A 202 -21.60 9.81 21.94
N ARG A 203 -21.59 10.01 23.26
CA ARG A 203 -22.30 11.11 23.92
C ARG A 203 -21.69 12.47 23.56
N GLU A 204 -20.38 12.61 23.65
CA GLU A 204 -19.67 13.84 23.25
C GLU A 204 -19.96 14.20 21.78
N ALA A 205 -19.96 13.20 20.91
CA ALA A 205 -20.26 13.39 19.50
C ALA A 205 -21.72 13.78 19.23
N LEU A 206 -22.67 13.28 20.03
CA LEU A 206 -24.08 13.68 20.00
C LEU A 206 -24.26 15.11 20.51
N GLU A 207 -23.71 15.44 21.68
CA GLU A 207 -23.79 16.77 22.29
C GLU A 207 -23.21 17.83 21.36
N LYS A 208 -22.07 17.53 20.74
CA LYS A 208 -21.46 18.39 19.72
C LYS A 208 -22.37 18.55 18.50
N PHE A 209 -23.02 17.48 18.04
CA PHE A 209 -23.97 17.54 16.92
C PHE A 209 -25.16 18.45 17.25
N VAL A 210 -25.82 18.21 18.38
CA VAL A 210 -26.99 18.98 18.83
C VAL A 210 -26.63 20.44 19.04
N SER A 211 -25.55 20.72 19.79
CA SER A 211 -25.12 22.09 20.09
C SER A 211 -24.79 22.85 18.81
N SER A 212 -23.89 22.32 17.98
CA SER A 212 -23.41 23.07 16.79
C SER A 212 -24.44 23.22 15.67
N ARG A 213 -25.42 22.30 15.55
CA ARG A 213 -26.34 22.27 14.40
C ARG A 213 -27.78 22.60 14.73
N MET A 214 -28.28 22.16 15.89
CA MET A 214 -29.68 22.33 16.28
C MET A 214 -29.88 23.56 17.18
N ILE A 215 -28.88 23.93 17.98
CA ILE A 215 -28.98 25.06 18.93
C ILE A 215 -28.23 26.29 18.40
N GLU A 216 -26.93 26.19 18.18
CA GLU A 216 -26.06 27.32 17.82
C GLU A 216 -26.06 27.64 16.32
N HIS A 217 -26.47 26.68 15.50
CA HIS A 217 -26.47 26.75 14.03
C HIS A 217 -25.13 27.19 13.40
N THR A 218 -24.00 26.89 14.06
CA THR A 218 -22.63 27.19 13.60
C THR A 218 -22.19 26.30 12.45
N THR A 219 -22.78 25.11 12.33
CA THR A 219 -22.59 24.18 11.20
C THR A 219 -23.94 23.88 10.53
N GLY A 220 -23.99 23.80 9.20
CA GLY A 220 -25.23 23.50 8.49
C GLY A 220 -25.74 22.10 8.80
N PHE A 221 -27.05 21.92 9.01
CA PHE A 221 -27.66 20.61 9.32
C PHE A 221 -27.28 19.52 8.29
N TRP A 222 -27.15 19.90 7.02
CA TRP A 222 -26.85 19.01 5.91
C TRP A 222 -25.37 18.69 5.71
N ASP A 223 -24.47 19.44 6.36
CA ASP A 223 -23.04 19.29 6.16
C ASP A 223 -22.55 17.91 6.59
N SER A 224 -21.54 17.38 5.91
CA SER A 224 -20.98 16.07 6.20
C SER A 224 -20.38 16.04 7.61
N GLN A 225 -20.65 14.99 8.37
CA GLN A 225 -20.01 14.71 9.65
C GLN A 225 -19.31 13.36 9.54
N LYS A 226 -18.07 13.30 10.02
CA LYS A 226 -17.38 12.03 10.27
C LYS A 226 -16.74 12.03 11.64
N ASN A 227 -17.14 11.08 12.47
CA ASN A 227 -16.47 10.79 13.72
C ASN A 227 -15.45 9.70 13.38
N ASN A 228 -14.16 10.01 13.32
CA ASN A 228 -13.13 9.04 12.92
C ASN A 228 -12.79 8.08 14.08
N ILE A 229 -13.79 7.47 14.73
CA ILE A 229 -13.58 6.55 15.85
C ILE A 229 -13.28 5.16 15.29
N THR A 230 -12.14 4.58 15.67
CA THR A 230 -11.67 3.28 15.20
C THR A 230 -12.22 2.14 16.07
N PHE A 231 -12.73 1.08 15.43
CA PHE A 231 -13.26 -0.12 16.10
C PHE A 231 -12.71 -1.42 15.49
N PHE A 232 -13.13 -2.59 15.98
CA PHE A 232 -12.73 -3.93 15.46
C PHE A 232 -12.84 -4.09 13.93
N LYS A 233 -13.80 -3.40 13.29
CA LYS A 233 -14.00 -3.43 11.83
C LYS A 233 -12.81 -2.81 11.06
N ASP A 234 -12.06 -1.94 11.72
CA ASP A 234 -10.92 -1.18 11.18
C ASP A 234 -9.58 -1.88 11.49
N VAL A 235 -9.56 -2.83 12.44
CA VAL A 235 -8.41 -3.69 12.77
C VAL A 235 -8.17 -4.76 11.69
N ARG A 236 -9.18 -5.06 10.85
CA ARG A 236 -8.97 -5.91 9.69
C ARG A 236 -8.30 -5.11 8.59
N PRO A 237 -7.20 -5.60 7.97
CA PRO A 237 -6.86 -5.18 6.62
C PRO A 237 -7.96 -5.72 5.70
N VAL A 238 -9.08 -5.00 5.62
CA VAL A 238 -10.02 -5.20 4.52
C VAL A 238 -9.27 -4.72 3.30
N THR A 239 -8.72 -5.68 2.58
CA THR A 239 -8.34 -5.55 1.18
C THR A 239 -9.59 -5.08 0.43
N LYS A 240 -9.82 -3.77 0.42
CA LYS A 240 -10.71 -3.17 -0.58
C LYS A 240 -9.92 -3.25 -1.88
N ALA A 241 -10.00 -4.41 -2.53
CA ALA A 241 -9.91 -4.49 -3.96
C ALA A 241 -11.10 -3.69 -4.53
N LYS A 242 -10.98 -2.37 -4.49
CA LYS A 242 -11.84 -1.49 -5.27
C LYS A 242 -11.22 -1.43 -6.66
N MET A 243 -11.79 -2.19 -7.58
CA MET A 243 -11.83 -1.77 -8.99
C MET A 243 -12.73 -0.52 -9.11
N LYS A 244 -12.30 0.58 -8.49
CA LYS A 244 -12.85 1.93 -8.63
C LYS A 244 -11.72 2.97 -8.77
N GLY A 245 -10.50 2.54 -9.13
CA GLY A 245 -9.39 3.45 -9.41
C GLY A 245 -9.61 4.19 -10.73
N GLN A 246 -9.84 3.45 -11.81
CA GLN A 246 -9.84 4.03 -13.17
C GLN A 246 -10.93 5.09 -13.36
N LEU A 247 -12.14 4.88 -12.81
CA LEU A 247 -13.26 5.83 -12.97
C LEU A 247 -13.16 7.06 -12.05
N VAL A 248 -12.40 6.97 -10.95
CA VAL A 248 -12.14 8.11 -10.04
C VAL A 248 -10.95 8.93 -10.53
N THR A 249 -9.88 8.28 -10.97
CA THR A 249 -8.71 8.93 -11.57
C THR A 249 -9.10 9.69 -12.84
N VAL A 250 -9.86 9.08 -13.76
CA VAL A 250 -10.37 9.76 -14.98
C VAL A 250 -11.29 10.94 -14.63
N LYS A 251 -12.07 10.88 -13.55
CA LYS A 251 -12.92 12.01 -13.11
C LYS A 251 -12.12 13.15 -12.48
N GLN A 252 -11.03 12.84 -11.76
CA GLN A 252 -10.12 13.84 -11.21
C GLN A 252 -9.31 14.52 -12.32
N GLU A 253 -8.72 13.75 -13.23
CA GLU A 253 -7.93 14.24 -14.37
C GLU A 253 -8.79 15.14 -15.30
N ARG A 254 -10.03 14.75 -15.63
CA ARG A 254 -10.96 15.58 -16.42
C ARG A 254 -11.40 16.86 -15.71
N ARG A 255 -11.53 16.83 -14.38
CA ARG A 255 -11.86 18.02 -13.60
C ARG A 255 -10.69 18.98 -13.55
N LEU A 256 -9.47 18.48 -13.35
CA LEU A 256 -8.24 19.27 -13.38
C LEU A 256 -8.01 19.88 -14.76
N LEU A 257 -8.23 19.12 -15.84
CA LEU A 257 -8.12 19.62 -17.22
C LEU A 257 -9.15 20.72 -17.52
N SER A 258 -10.40 20.57 -17.09
CA SER A 258 -11.41 21.62 -17.28
C SER A 258 -11.12 22.87 -16.44
N GLN A 259 -10.57 22.72 -15.23
CA GLN A 259 -10.09 23.86 -14.43
C GLN A 259 -8.86 24.54 -15.05
N LEU A 260 -7.93 23.76 -15.61
CA LEU A 260 -6.73 24.24 -16.32
C LEU A 260 -7.11 25.15 -17.49
N LEU A 261 -8.11 24.75 -18.29
CA LEU A 261 -8.63 25.55 -19.40
C LEU A 261 -9.25 26.87 -18.93
N VAL A 262 -10.04 26.84 -17.85
CA VAL A 262 -10.65 28.06 -17.30
C VAL A 262 -9.59 29.02 -16.76
N VAL A 263 -8.60 28.50 -16.05
CA VAL A 263 -7.49 29.31 -15.52
C VAL A 263 -6.65 29.89 -16.65
N ALA A 264 -6.23 29.08 -17.62
CA ALA A 264 -5.44 29.52 -18.77
C ALA A 264 -6.15 30.60 -19.61
N LYS A 265 -7.49 30.53 -19.72
CA LYS A 265 -8.27 31.58 -20.39
C LYS A 265 -8.35 32.87 -19.56
N SER A 266 -8.46 32.74 -18.25
CA SER A 266 -8.77 33.87 -17.36
C SER A 266 -7.54 34.53 -16.71
N ARG A 267 -6.33 34.00 -16.99
CA ARG A 267 -5.06 34.41 -16.37
C ARG A 267 -3.94 34.33 -17.41
N PRO A 268 -3.62 35.41 -18.12
CA PRO A 268 -2.60 35.44 -19.18
C PRO A 268 -1.19 35.05 -18.70
N GLU A 269 -0.90 35.24 -17.41
CA GLU A 269 0.35 34.83 -16.76
C GLU A 269 0.46 33.32 -16.51
N PHE A 270 -0.64 32.58 -16.65
CA PHE A 270 -0.67 31.14 -16.44
C PHE A 270 -0.27 30.37 -17.71
N GLU A 271 1.00 29.97 -17.78
CA GLU A 271 1.47 29.12 -18.87
C GLU A 271 1.12 27.64 -18.67
N VAL A 272 0.21 27.13 -19.50
CA VAL A 272 -0.22 25.71 -19.49
C VAL A 272 0.96 24.76 -19.72
N LYS A 273 1.91 25.14 -20.57
CA LYS A 273 3.11 24.36 -20.85
C LYS A 273 3.91 24.10 -19.57
N ASP A 274 4.08 25.13 -18.76
CA ASP A 274 4.83 25.06 -17.51
C ASP A 274 4.08 24.26 -16.46
N ALA A 275 2.76 24.45 -16.37
CA ALA A 275 1.91 23.64 -15.51
C ALA A 275 2.01 22.13 -15.82
N ILE A 276 1.90 21.74 -17.10
CA ILE A 276 2.03 20.34 -17.55
C ILE A 276 3.44 19.78 -17.32
N GLY A 277 4.45 20.62 -17.54
CA GLY A 277 5.85 20.23 -17.42
C GLY A 277 6.34 20.05 -15.98
N GLU A 278 5.81 20.82 -15.02
CA GLU A 278 6.34 20.89 -13.65
C GLU A 278 5.47 20.20 -12.59
N TYR A 279 4.19 19.93 -12.88
CA TYR A 279 3.24 19.41 -11.91
C TYR A 279 2.63 18.07 -12.35
N GLU A 280 2.37 17.21 -11.36
CA GLU A 280 1.84 15.86 -11.57
C GLU A 280 0.30 15.80 -11.56
N PHE A 281 -0.37 16.88 -11.17
CA PHE A 281 -1.83 17.00 -11.04
C PHE A 281 -2.47 15.94 -10.14
N SER A 282 -1.70 15.43 -9.16
CA SER A 282 -2.14 14.40 -8.23
C SER A 282 -1.37 14.49 -6.91
N ASN A 283 -2.01 14.13 -5.80
CA ASN A 283 -1.37 14.03 -4.48
C ASN A 283 -0.33 12.90 -4.42
N THR A 284 -0.44 11.92 -5.32
CA THR A 284 0.53 10.85 -5.50
C THR A 284 0.99 10.85 -6.96
N PRO A 285 2.30 10.94 -7.23
CA PRO A 285 2.79 11.15 -8.60
C PRO A 285 2.49 9.92 -9.46
N PRO A 286 1.66 10.04 -10.52
CA PRO A 286 1.22 8.90 -11.31
C PRO A 286 2.36 8.28 -12.11
N SER A 287 3.44 9.03 -12.37
CA SER A 287 4.65 8.55 -13.04
C SER A 287 5.39 7.46 -12.26
N ASN A 288 5.23 7.38 -10.93
CA ASN A 288 5.99 6.45 -10.08
C ASN A 288 5.10 5.71 -9.06
N CYS A 289 3.80 6.03 -8.97
CA CYS A 289 2.90 5.49 -7.94
C CYS A 289 1.54 5.00 -8.48
N HIS A 290 0.99 4.01 -7.78
CA HIS A 290 -0.40 3.61 -7.86
C HIS A 290 -1.29 4.68 -7.19
N PRO A 291 -2.62 4.70 -7.43
CA PRO A 291 -3.49 5.75 -6.91
C PRO A 291 -3.64 5.67 -5.37
N ASP A 292 -3.30 4.53 -4.78
CA ASP A 292 -3.25 4.32 -3.33
C ASP A 292 -1.97 4.87 -2.67
N GLY A 293 -1.07 5.47 -3.46
CA GLY A 293 0.20 6.02 -2.99
C GLY A 293 1.34 5.01 -2.87
N SER A 294 1.09 3.73 -3.17
CA SER A 294 2.17 2.73 -3.24
C SER A 294 3.05 2.97 -4.47
N MET A 295 4.36 2.84 -4.30
CA MET A 295 5.31 2.94 -5.43
C MET A 295 5.08 1.78 -6.41
N ILE A 296 5.19 2.08 -7.71
CA ILE A 296 5.12 1.06 -8.75
C ILE A 296 6.38 0.19 -8.62
N MET A 297 6.18 -1.12 -8.47
CA MET A 297 7.27 -2.08 -8.35
C MET A 297 7.59 -2.74 -9.68
N LEU A 298 8.88 -2.85 -10.01
CA LEU A 298 9.33 -3.49 -11.24
C LEU A 298 9.27 -5.02 -11.10
N SER A 299 8.40 -5.67 -11.86
CA SER A 299 8.34 -7.13 -11.96
C SER A 299 9.31 -7.69 -13.01
N GLY A 300 9.68 -8.96 -12.90
CA GLY A 300 10.47 -9.64 -13.93
C GLY A 300 11.99 -9.43 -13.84
N LYS A 301 12.54 -9.25 -12.64
CA LYS A 301 13.99 -9.05 -12.41
C LYS A 301 14.91 -10.09 -13.08
N PHE A 302 14.43 -11.32 -13.26
CA PHE A 302 15.16 -12.39 -13.95
C PHE A 302 15.33 -12.11 -15.46
N GLN A 303 14.44 -11.32 -16.07
CA GLN A 303 14.52 -10.97 -17.48
C GLN A 303 15.84 -10.27 -17.83
N LEU A 304 16.40 -9.48 -16.90
CA LEU A 304 17.67 -8.80 -17.14
C LEU A 304 18.84 -9.78 -17.32
N VAL A 305 18.84 -10.91 -16.59
CA VAL A 305 19.88 -11.94 -16.74
C VAL A 305 19.85 -12.47 -18.17
N ARG A 306 18.67 -12.84 -18.67
CA ARG A 306 18.50 -13.28 -20.06
C ARG A 306 18.95 -12.22 -21.05
N LEU A 307 18.50 -10.98 -20.88
CA LEU A 307 18.84 -9.88 -21.79
C LEU A 307 20.35 -9.62 -21.90
N ILE A 308 21.11 -9.80 -20.82
CA ILE A 308 22.58 -9.68 -20.85
C ILE A 308 23.21 -10.93 -21.49
N MET A 309 22.74 -12.12 -21.15
CA MET A 309 23.27 -13.38 -21.70
C MET A 309 22.98 -13.54 -23.19
N ASP A 310 21.90 -12.94 -23.70
CA ASP A 310 21.51 -12.95 -25.13
C ASP A 310 22.34 -11.98 -25.98
N LEU A 311 23.16 -11.10 -25.38
CA LEU A 311 24.09 -10.26 -26.12
C LEU A 311 25.21 -11.11 -26.75
N PRO A 312 25.69 -10.75 -27.96
CA PRO A 312 26.81 -11.45 -28.56
C PRO A 312 28.10 -11.22 -27.77
N LEU A 313 28.94 -12.25 -27.66
CA LEU A 313 30.29 -12.09 -27.14
C LEU A 313 31.14 -11.36 -28.21
N PRO A 314 31.96 -10.36 -27.85
CA PRO A 314 32.84 -9.72 -28.82
C PRO A 314 33.86 -10.70 -29.42
N ASP A 315 34.05 -10.67 -30.75
CA ASP A 315 34.90 -11.62 -31.49
C ASP A 315 36.38 -11.60 -31.05
N ASN A 316 36.82 -10.51 -30.43
CA ASN A 316 38.20 -10.28 -29.99
C ASN A 316 38.48 -10.75 -28.55
N VAL A 317 37.51 -11.38 -27.88
CA VAL A 317 37.63 -11.78 -26.48
C VAL A 317 37.68 -13.30 -26.38
N GLN A 318 38.83 -13.83 -25.96
CA GLN A 318 39.01 -15.25 -25.64
C GLN A 318 38.76 -15.51 -24.16
N GLU A 319 38.12 -16.64 -23.86
CA GLU A 319 37.93 -17.09 -22.48
C GLU A 319 39.29 -17.24 -21.78
N PRO A 320 39.40 -16.89 -20.48
CA PRO A 320 40.65 -17.09 -19.75
C PRO A 320 41.04 -18.57 -19.81
N THR A 321 42.08 -18.89 -20.58
CA THR A 321 42.54 -20.27 -20.77
C THR A 321 43.07 -20.84 -19.47
N SER A 322 42.81 -22.13 -19.26
CA SER A 322 43.34 -22.93 -18.16
C SER A 322 44.80 -23.33 -18.41
N GLU A 323 45.64 -22.38 -18.79
CA GLU A 323 47.07 -22.63 -19.05
C GLU A 323 47.90 -21.81 -18.07
N ASP A 324 48.01 -22.33 -16.84
CA ASP A 324 49.31 -22.51 -16.19
C ASP A 324 49.17 -23.26 -14.85
N SER A 325 50.20 -24.06 -14.59
CA SER A 325 50.53 -24.80 -13.37
C SER A 325 49.96 -26.21 -13.18
N THR A 326 50.92 -27.14 -13.16
CA THR A 326 51.01 -28.42 -12.47
C THR A 326 50.68 -28.37 -10.95
N GLY A 327 49.90 -27.38 -10.51
CA GLY A 327 49.45 -27.18 -9.12
C GLY A 327 47.92 -27.21 -9.03
N SER A 328 47.40 -27.86 -8.00
CA SER A 328 45.97 -27.85 -7.66
C SER A 328 45.44 -26.41 -7.57
N THR A 329 44.60 -26.00 -8.52
CA THR A 329 43.89 -24.72 -8.44
C THR A 329 42.91 -24.78 -7.27
N LYS A 330 43.09 -23.93 -6.26
CA LYS A 330 42.18 -23.87 -5.12
C LYS A 330 40.78 -23.46 -5.58
N GLU A 331 39.77 -24.21 -5.18
CA GLU A 331 38.37 -23.91 -5.45
C GLU A 331 37.70 -23.39 -4.18
N ILE A 332 37.09 -22.21 -4.26
CA ILE A 332 36.39 -21.57 -3.13
C ILE A 332 34.90 -21.44 -3.46
N LEU A 333 34.05 -21.73 -2.48
CA LEU A 333 32.60 -21.57 -2.58
C LEU A 333 32.10 -20.49 -1.61
N ILE A 334 31.37 -19.50 -2.11
CA ILE A 334 30.58 -18.59 -1.27
C ILE A 334 29.11 -18.98 -1.36
N ILE A 335 28.43 -19.09 -0.22
CA ILE A 335 27.02 -19.47 -0.12
C ILE A 335 26.23 -18.32 0.50
N ASP A 336 25.25 -17.79 -0.24
CA ASP A 336 24.15 -17.02 0.34
C ASP A 336 23.26 -17.98 1.16
N ALA A 337 23.40 -17.95 2.48
CA ALA A 337 22.78 -18.93 3.35
C ALA A 337 21.26 -18.80 3.39
N MET A 338 20.71 -17.59 3.19
CA MET A 338 19.27 -17.37 3.18
C MET A 338 18.60 -18.05 1.99
N CYS A 339 19.33 -18.29 0.89
CA CYS A 339 18.89 -19.16 -0.19
C CYS A 339 18.57 -20.57 0.31
N ILE A 340 19.48 -21.18 1.07
CA ILE A 340 19.34 -22.54 1.61
C ILE A 340 18.27 -22.58 2.71
N VAL A 341 18.20 -21.58 3.59
CA VAL A 341 17.14 -21.47 4.61
C VAL A 341 15.75 -21.57 3.97
N ASN A 342 15.56 -20.94 2.80
CA ASN A 342 14.28 -21.00 2.08
C ASN A 342 14.06 -22.30 1.29
N MET A 343 15.10 -23.13 1.09
CA MET A 343 15.01 -24.45 0.46
C MET A 343 14.62 -25.56 1.44
N VAL A 344 14.86 -25.37 2.74
CA VAL A 344 14.51 -26.37 3.76
C VAL A 344 12.99 -26.53 3.82
N THR A 345 12.53 -27.76 3.57
CA THR A 345 11.12 -28.12 3.59
C THR A 345 10.80 -29.11 4.70
N LYS A 346 9.57 -29.00 5.20
CA LYS A 346 8.98 -29.90 6.19
C LYS A 346 8.01 -30.84 5.48
N SER A 347 8.10 -32.14 5.78
CA SER A 347 7.16 -33.13 5.24
C SER A 347 5.79 -33.02 5.94
N PRO A 348 4.67 -33.32 5.26
CA PRO A 348 3.35 -33.33 5.88
C PRO A 348 3.32 -34.28 7.09
N ASN A 349 2.74 -33.82 8.21
CA ASN A 349 2.58 -34.57 9.48
C ASN A 349 3.85 -34.98 10.23
N GLU A 350 5.04 -34.56 9.78
CA GLU A 350 6.30 -34.76 10.51
C GLU A 350 6.36 -33.84 11.75
N LYS A 351 6.75 -34.38 12.91
CA LYS A 351 7.23 -33.54 14.02
C LYS A 351 8.55 -32.95 13.59
N PHE A 352 8.61 -31.62 13.46
CA PHE A 352 9.76 -30.94 12.88
C PHE A 352 10.21 -29.84 13.83
N ARG A 353 11.44 -29.96 14.31
CA ARG A 353 12.07 -29.03 15.25
C ARG A 353 13.19 -28.25 14.58
N ALA A 354 13.70 -27.22 15.25
CA ALA A 354 14.85 -26.48 14.75
C ALA A 354 16.12 -27.35 14.64
N SER A 355 16.26 -28.42 15.43
CA SER A 355 17.31 -29.43 15.22
C SER A 355 17.19 -30.10 13.86
N ASP A 356 15.99 -30.53 13.48
CA ASP A 356 15.73 -31.22 12.21
C ASP A 356 15.90 -30.25 11.03
N PHE A 357 15.52 -28.99 11.22
CA PHE A 357 15.80 -27.91 10.27
C PHE A 357 17.30 -27.74 10.07
N ALA A 358 18.08 -27.66 11.15
CA ALA A 358 19.53 -27.51 11.06
C ALA A 358 20.20 -28.71 10.39
N THR A 359 19.76 -29.93 10.66
CA THR A 359 20.28 -31.13 9.97
C THR A 359 20.04 -31.05 8.48
N LYS A 360 18.79 -30.81 8.03
CA LYS A 360 18.47 -30.68 6.60
C LYS A 360 19.22 -29.51 5.95
N PHE A 361 19.40 -28.41 6.67
CA PHE A 361 20.17 -27.25 6.20
C PHE A 361 21.67 -27.60 6.02
N LEU A 362 22.28 -28.26 7.02
CA LEU A 362 23.67 -28.72 6.97
C LEU A 362 23.88 -29.75 5.86
N ASP A 363 22.98 -30.71 5.67
CA ASP A 363 23.09 -31.71 4.60
C ASP A 363 23.20 -31.04 3.22
N ILE A 364 22.42 -29.99 2.98
CA ILE A 364 22.50 -29.23 1.72
C ILE A 364 23.87 -28.53 1.60
N ILE A 365 24.36 -27.90 2.67
CA ILE A 365 25.68 -27.24 2.68
C ILE A 365 26.80 -28.24 2.45
N ILE A 366 26.79 -29.39 3.13
CA ILE A 366 27.81 -30.44 3.00
C ILE A 366 27.87 -30.94 1.56
N ASN A 367 26.71 -31.23 0.96
CA ASN A 367 26.64 -31.68 -0.43
C ASN A 367 27.15 -30.63 -1.41
N LEU A 368 26.82 -29.34 -1.21
CA LEU A 368 27.29 -28.24 -2.06
C LEU A 368 28.78 -27.97 -1.88
N SER A 369 29.29 -28.09 -0.64
CA SER A 369 30.66 -27.76 -0.24
C SER A 369 31.66 -28.89 -0.47
N SER A 370 31.21 -30.13 -0.70
CA SER A 370 32.06 -31.31 -0.83
C SER A 370 33.28 -31.11 -1.75
N PRO A 371 33.17 -30.51 -2.96
CA PRO A 371 34.31 -30.40 -3.88
C PRO A 371 35.24 -29.20 -3.61
N TYR A 372 35.01 -28.40 -2.57
CA TYR A 372 35.75 -27.17 -2.29
C TYR A 372 36.65 -27.29 -1.07
N ASP A 373 37.82 -26.64 -1.09
CA ASP A 373 38.74 -26.64 0.05
C ASP A 373 38.36 -25.59 1.11
N GLU A 374 37.80 -24.47 0.64
CA GLU A 374 37.34 -23.34 1.47
C GLU A 374 35.90 -22.98 1.12
N VAL A 375 35.06 -22.83 2.16
CA VAL A 375 33.65 -22.43 2.00
C VAL A 375 33.31 -21.27 2.92
N ARG A 376 32.65 -20.25 2.38
CA ARG A 376 32.21 -19.07 3.11
C ARG A 376 30.70 -18.94 3.06
N ILE A 377 30.07 -18.89 4.22
CA ILE A 377 28.61 -18.92 4.36
C ILE A 377 28.18 -17.60 4.96
N VAL A 378 27.34 -16.86 4.26
CA VAL A 378 26.93 -15.50 4.67
C VAL A 378 25.43 -15.45 4.94
N PHE A 379 25.04 -14.85 6.06
CA PHE A 379 23.65 -14.66 6.47
C PHE A 379 23.26 -13.18 6.44
N ASP A 380 21.98 -12.92 6.16
CA ASP A 380 21.38 -11.59 6.35
C ASP A 380 21.49 -11.14 7.82
N GLN A 381 21.68 -9.83 8.02
CA GLN A 381 21.42 -9.16 9.27
C GLN A 381 19.99 -8.61 9.31
N TYR A 382 19.43 -8.58 10.52
CA TYR A 382 18.03 -8.25 10.78
C TYR A 382 17.93 -7.03 11.71
N LEU A 383 18.07 -5.84 11.13
CA LEU A 383 18.03 -4.55 11.84
C LEU A 383 16.61 -4.00 11.94
N LEU A 384 16.24 -3.49 13.12
CA LEU A 384 14.98 -2.76 13.35
C LEU A 384 15.12 -1.31 12.84
N GLY A 385 14.05 -0.76 12.26
CA GLY A 385 14.00 0.58 11.68
C GLY A 385 14.71 0.75 10.34
N SER A 386 15.22 -0.34 9.74
CA SER A 386 15.93 -0.28 8.46
C SER A 386 14.98 -0.18 7.26
N LEU A 387 15.47 0.32 6.11
CA LEU A 387 14.70 0.30 4.86
C LEU A 387 14.27 -1.12 4.46
N LYS A 388 15.06 -2.12 4.87
CA LYS A 388 14.80 -3.53 4.56
C LYS A 388 13.76 -4.15 5.48
N GLU A 389 13.63 -3.70 6.73
CA GLU A 389 12.52 -4.10 7.59
C GLU A 389 11.18 -3.78 6.93
N THR A 390 10.98 -2.54 6.47
CA THR A 390 9.73 -2.14 5.78
C THR A 390 9.46 -3.00 4.53
N THR A 391 10.50 -3.37 3.78
CA THR A 391 10.38 -4.26 2.62
C THR A 391 10.05 -5.70 3.04
N ARG A 392 10.63 -6.20 4.13
CA ARG A 392 10.36 -7.53 4.68
C ARG A 392 8.92 -7.60 5.21
N ASP A 393 8.46 -6.58 5.94
CA ASP A 393 7.09 -6.44 6.42
C ASP A 393 6.08 -6.42 5.27
N ASN A 394 6.36 -5.66 4.21
CA ASN A 394 5.53 -5.66 3.01
C ASN A 394 5.38 -7.06 2.38
N ARG A 395 6.40 -7.92 2.48
CA ARG A 395 6.33 -9.32 2.01
C ARG A 395 5.59 -10.23 2.99
N THR A 396 5.64 -9.95 4.29
CA THR A 396 5.04 -10.77 5.37
C THR A 396 3.67 -10.26 5.84
N LYS A 397 3.13 -9.17 5.27
CA LYS A 397 1.78 -8.60 5.53
C LYS A 397 0.60 -9.60 5.46
N LYS A 398 0.81 -10.84 5.00
CA LYS A 398 -0.18 -11.94 4.95
C LYS A 398 0.02 -13.04 6.01
N SER A 399 1.10 -13.00 6.79
CA SER A 399 1.44 -14.01 7.80
C SER A 399 1.46 -13.41 9.19
N THR A 400 0.89 -14.12 10.16
CA THR A 400 1.02 -13.80 11.59
C THR A 400 2.51 -13.80 11.96
N SER A 401 3.07 -12.63 12.26
CA SER A 401 4.45 -12.48 12.69
C SER A 401 4.53 -12.81 14.17
N ILE A 402 4.89 -14.06 14.49
CA ILE A 402 5.09 -14.53 15.87
C ILE A 402 6.58 -14.69 16.10
N HIS A 403 7.10 -14.10 17.17
CA HIS A 403 8.47 -14.33 17.61
C HIS A 403 8.56 -15.69 18.29
N TYR A 404 9.52 -16.51 17.85
CA TYR A 404 9.88 -17.77 18.47
C TYR A 404 11.33 -17.67 18.94
N HIS A 405 11.62 -18.13 20.16
CA HIS A 405 12.98 -18.38 20.56
C HIS A 405 13.53 -19.63 19.88
N VAL A 406 14.73 -19.59 19.31
CA VAL A 406 15.28 -20.70 18.51
C VAL A 406 16.29 -21.52 19.30
N ASN A 407 15.97 -22.80 19.52
CA ASN A 407 16.83 -23.81 20.13
C ASN A 407 16.49 -25.21 19.61
N ASN A 408 17.30 -26.24 19.93
CA ASN A 408 17.11 -27.62 19.45
C ASN A 408 15.65 -28.14 19.61
N SER A 409 14.97 -27.78 20.69
CA SER A 409 13.62 -28.27 21.03
C SER A 409 12.48 -27.45 20.40
N THR A 410 12.78 -26.34 19.75
CA THR A 410 11.78 -25.41 19.20
C THR A 410 10.98 -26.09 18.08
N GLU A 411 9.67 -26.23 18.27
CA GLU A 411 8.79 -26.88 17.29
C GLU A 411 8.44 -25.94 16.13
N ILE A 412 8.72 -26.37 14.91
CA ILE A 412 8.42 -25.63 13.68
C ILE A 412 7.19 -26.26 13.02
N ARG A 413 6.01 -25.69 13.32
CA ARG A 413 4.75 -26.15 12.73
C ARG A 413 4.67 -25.83 11.25
N ASN A 414 5.01 -24.59 10.89
CA ASN A 414 5.01 -24.07 9.53
C ASN A 414 6.25 -23.19 9.32
N VAL A 415 7.09 -23.56 8.35
CA VAL A 415 8.35 -22.86 8.07
C VAL A 415 8.12 -21.40 7.63
N LYS A 416 7.07 -21.13 6.85
CA LYS A 416 6.78 -19.77 6.36
C LYS A 416 6.38 -18.82 7.49
N SER A 417 5.56 -19.27 8.45
CA SER A 417 5.20 -18.45 9.61
C SER A 417 6.35 -18.34 10.62
N PHE A 418 7.16 -19.38 10.77
CA PHE A 418 8.36 -19.35 11.61
C PHE A 418 9.37 -18.29 11.09
N LEU A 419 9.54 -18.22 9.77
CA LEU A 419 10.34 -17.20 9.09
C LEU A 419 9.57 -15.89 8.82
N ALA A 420 8.48 -15.58 9.54
CA ALA A 420 7.78 -14.32 9.34
C ALA A 420 8.37 -13.18 10.19
N HIS A 421 8.79 -13.48 11.42
CA HIS A 421 9.24 -12.48 12.39
C HIS A 421 10.75 -12.23 12.33
N ILE A 422 11.14 -10.95 12.36
CA ILE A 422 12.54 -10.49 12.21
C ILE A 422 13.47 -11.08 13.29
N LYS A 423 13.05 -11.04 14.56
CA LYS A 423 13.81 -11.62 15.69
C LYS A 423 14.01 -13.14 15.57
N THR A 424 12.97 -13.89 15.15
CA THR A 424 13.10 -15.34 14.94
C THR A 424 14.14 -15.66 13.87
N LYS A 425 14.19 -14.87 12.79
CA LYS A 425 15.22 -15.05 11.76
C LYS A 425 16.61 -14.77 12.29
N ALA A 426 16.76 -13.67 13.04
CA ALA A 426 18.02 -13.32 13.70
C ALA A 426 18.54 -14.47 14.60
N GLU A 427 17.69 -15.00 15.46
CA GLU A 427 18.06 -16.14 16.33
C GLU A 427 18.33 -17.41 15.52
N LEU A 428 17.57 -17.65 14.44
CA LEU A 428 17.81 -18.80 13.57
C LEU A 428 19.16 -18.71 12.85
N THR A 429 19.55 -17.54 12.35
CA THR A 429 20.83 -17.37 11.65
C THR A 429 22.02 -17.61 12.58
N GLU A 430 21.94 -17.16 13.83
CA GLU A 430 22.94 -17.44 14.87
C GLU A 430 22.98 -18.93 15.21
N TYR A 431 21.82 -19.53 15.49
CA TYR A 431 21.72 -20.96 15.77
C TYR A 431 22.28 -21.82 14.62
N LEU A 432 22.02 -21.47 13.36
CA LEU A 432 22.55 -22.22 12.21
C LEU A 432 24.06 -21.99 12.03
N ALA A 433 24.56 -20.78 12.29
CA ALA A 433 25.99 -20.49 12.25
C ALA A 433 26.77 -21.35 13.25
N ASP A 434 26.28 -21.44 14.50
CA ASP A 434 26.86 -22.30 15.52
C ASP A 434 26.87 -23.78 15.10
N LYS A 435 25.79 -24.26 14.47
CA LYS A 435 25.70 -25.65 13.98
C LYS A 435 26.70 -25.95 12.87
N ILE A 436 26.93 -24.99 11.97
CA ILE A 436 27.96 -25.10 10.92
C ILE A 436 29.34 -25.22 11.57
N LEU A 437 29.70 -24.27 12.44
CA LEU A 437 31.03 -24.26 13.07
C LEU A 437 31.26 -25.50 13.93
N CYS A 438 30.26 -25.95 14.70
CA CYS A 438 30.34 -27.20 15.46
C CYS A 438 30.57 -28.41 14.57
N HIS A 439 29.94 -28.48 13.39
CA HIS A 439 30.10 -29.59 12.46
C HIS A 439 31.53 -29.64 11.86
N TYR A 440 32.10 -28.48 11.51
CA TYR A 440 33.41 -28.39 10.87
C TYR A 440 34.57 -28.16 11.84
N LYS A 441 34.35 -28.20 13.16
CA LYS A 441 35.35 -27.88 14.18
C LYS A 441 36.66 -28.66 14.03
N ASP A 442 36.55 -29.97 13.76
CA ASP A 442 37.70 -30.87 13.60
C ASP A 442 37.97 -31.21 12.12
N SER A 443 37.38 -30.46 11.20
CA SER A 443 37.55 -30.65 9.76
C SER A 443 38.79 -29.95 9.25
N THR A 444 39.48 -30.57 8.29
CA THR A 444 40.56 -29.91 7.52
C THR A 444 40.03 -28.90 6.50
N LYS A 445 38.73 -28.94 6.18
CA LYS A 445 38.08 -27.98 5.28
C LYS A 445 37.96 -26.64 5.99
N LYS A 446 38.37 -25.56 5.32
CA LYS A 446 38.29 -24.20 5.86
C LYS A 446 36.88 -23.65 5.70
N VAL A 447 36.23 -23.28 6.80
CA VAL A 447 34.85 -22.79 6.79
C VAL A 447 34.77 -21.45 7.52
N VAL A 448 34.28 -20.44 6.80
CA VAL A 448 33.97 -19.10 7.33
C VAL A 448 32.46 -18.93 7.39
N VAL A 449 31.96 -18.41 8.50
CA VAL A 449 30.54 -18.09 8.69
C VAL A 449 30.40 -16.64 9.12
N MET A 450 29.55 -15.89 8.40
CA MET A 450 29.22 -14.51 8.74
C MET A 450 27.74 -14.41 9.09
N HIS A 451 27.45 -13.94 10.30
CA HIS A 451 26.09 -13.70 10.77
C HIS A 451 26.07 -12.50 11.71
N HIS A 452 24.95 -11.77 11.75
CA HIS A 452 24.81 -10.53 12.50
C HIS A 452 25.90 -9.51 12.16
N THR A 453 26.86 -9.30 13.07
CA THR A 453 28.02 -8.42 12.91
C THR A 453 29.33 -9.19 13.03
N SER A 454 29.28 -10.52 13.02
CA SER A 454 30.40 -11.39 13.39
C SER A 454 30.91 -12.14 12.18
N ILE A 455 32.22 -12.23 12.07
CA ILE A 455 32.96 -13.07 11.12
C ILE A 455 33.66 -14.14 11.95
N MET A 456 33.28 -15.40 11.74
CA MET A 456 33.82 -16.53 12.47
C MET A 456 34.35 -17.57 11.49
N ALA A 457 35.29 -18.40 11.96
CA ALA A 457 35.79 -19.52 11.18
C ALA A 457 36.05 -20.74 12.09
N ASN A 458 36.16 -21.92 11.50
CA ASN A 458 36.60 -23.13 12.20
C ASN A 458 38.13 -23.20 12.39
N CYS A 459 38.85 -22.17 11.97
CA CYS A 459 40.29 -21.98 12.08
C CYS A 459 40.59 -20.52 12.42
N ASP A 460 41.86 -20.16 12.60
CA ASP A 460 42.24 -18.78 12.85
C ASP A 460 41.90 -17.89 11.64
N LEU A 461 41.24 -16.74 11.87
CA LEU A 461 40.79 -15.85 10.80
C LEU A 461 41.89 -15.46 9.80
N PRO A 462 43.15 -15.18 10.20
CA PRO A 462 44.24 -14.89 9.27
C PRO A 462 44.56 -16.03 8.27
N ASP A 463 44.16 -17.27 8.54
CA ASP A 463 44.39 -18.40 7.62
C ASP A 463 43.42 -18.44 6.44
N VAL A 464 42.31 -17.71 6.56
CA VAL A 464 41.19 -17.71 5.61
C VAL A 464 40.93 -16.32 5.02
N ILE A 465 40.96 -15.28 5.86
CA ILE A 465 40.72 -13.89 5.51
C ILE A 465 42.05 -13.18 5.22
N SER A 466 42.07 -12.37 4.16
CA SER A 466 43.25 -11.58 3.75
C SER A 466 43.14 -10.09 4.08
N MET A 467 41.91 -9.56 4.11
CA MET A 467 41.64 -8.14 4.37
C MET A 467 41.85 -7.79 5.85
N PRO A 468 42.77 -6.85 6.17
CA PRO A 468 43.02 -6.45 7.55
C PRO A 468 41.78 -5.96 8.29
N GLU A 469 40.87 -5.27 7.59
CA GLU A 469 39.64 -4.72 8.15
C GLU A 469 38.61 -5.78 8.58
N MET A 470 38.82 -7.04 8.20
CA MET A 470 37.96 -8.18 8.56
C MET A 470 38.58 -9.07 9.65
N LEU A 471 39.86 -8.86 9.99
CA LEU A 471 40.59 -9.69 10.97
C LEU A 471 40.15 -9.46 12.41
N ASP A 472 39.48 -8.34 12.68
CA ASP A 472 38.84 -8.08 13.99
C ASP A 472 37.58 -8.92 14.22
N GLY A 473 37.18 -9.70 13.21
CA GLY A 473 36.03 -10.58 13.27
C GLY A 473 34.70 -9.85 13.16
N ARG A 474 34.64 -8.61 12.65
CA ARG A 474 33.39 -7.83 12.61
C ARG A 474 33.06 -7.18 11.27
N HIS A 475 31.76 -6.93 11.07
CA HIS A 475 31.22 -6.16 9.94
C HIS A 475 29.92 -5.42 10.34
N THR A 476 29.47 -4.48 9.51
CA THR A 476 28.19 -3.75 9.67
C THR A 476 27.28 -3.83 8.44
N LEU A 477 27.59 -4.70 7.48
CA LEU A 477 26.76 -4.93 6.29
C LEU A 477 25.45 -5.64 6.65
N GLU A 478 24.31 -5.15 6.14
CA GLU A 478 22.98 -5.65 6.51
C GLU A 478 22.55 -6.87 5.67
N GLU A 479 22.88 -6.90 4.38
CA GLU A 479 22.34 -7.89 3.44
C GLU A 479 23.36 -8.95 3.04
N GLY A 480 22.88 -10.18 2.84
CA GLY A 480 23.71 -11.30 2.36
C GLY A 480 24.35 -11.02 1.00
N ASP A 481 23.69 -10.29 0.10
CA ASP A 481 24.27 -9.92 -1.20
C ASP A 481 25.50 -9.01 -1.06
N GLN A 482 25.49 -8.07 -0.11
CA GLN A 482 26.66 -7.24 0.24
C GLN A 482 27.79 -8.10 0.79
N LEU A 483 27.48 -9.05 1.68
CA LEU A 483 28.48 -9.95 2.26
C LEU A 483 29.08 -10.90 1.22
N VAL A 484 28.32 -11.34 0.22
CA VAL A 484 28.88 -12.09 -0.92
C VAL A 484 29.91 -11.24 -1.66
N ILE A 485 29.62 -9.97 -1.94
CA ILE A 485 30.57 -9.06 -2.62
C ILE A 485 31.81 -8.83 -1.75
N LEU A 486 31.67 -8.60 -0.45
CA LEU A 486 32.78 -8.46 0.49
C LEU A 486 33.71 -9.69 0.45
N ASN A 487 33.14 -10.89 0.54
CA ASN A 487 33.91 -12.13 0.55
C ASN A 487 34.57 -12.41 -0.80
N ALA A 488 33.89 -12.13 -1.90
CA ALA A 488 34.47 -12.28 -3.23
C ALA A 488 35.66 -11.32 -3.44
N PHE A 489 35.56 -10.11 -2.89
CA PHE A 489 36.65 -9.13 -2.88
C PHE A 489 37.83 -9.59 -2.01
N ASP A 490 37.58 -10.10 -0.81
CA ASP A 490 38.64 -10.66 0.05
C ASP A 490 39.34 -11.86 -0.62
N VAL A 491 38.60 -12.76 -1.28
CA VAL A 491 39.19 -13.86 -2.05
C VAL A 491 40.08 -13.33 -3.18
N ASN A 492 39.64 -12.28 -3.88
CA ASN A 492 40.44 -11.63 -4.92
C ASN A 492 41.72 -10.98 -4.36
N CYS A 493 41.65 -10.36 -3.19
CA CYS A 493 42.83 -9.80 -2.50
C CYS A 493 43.83 -10.89 -2.09
N LYS A 494 43.34 -12.07 -1.71
CA LYS A 494 44.16 -13.24 -1.35
C LYS A 494 44.85 -13.85 -2.57
N ASP A 495 44.07 -14.15 -3.62
CA ASP A 495 44.55 -14.78 -4.85
C ASP A 495 43.55 -14.59 -6.01
N PRO A 496 43.83 -13.68 -6.98
CA PRO A 496 42.95 -13.44 -8.14
C PRO A 496 42.78 -14.64 -9.10
N THR A 497 43.66 -15.65 -9.01
CA THR A 497 43.67 -16.82 -9.90
C THR A 497 42.73 -17.94 -9.46
N VAL A 498 42.21 -17.84 -8.22
CA VAL A 498 41.26 -18.80 -7.64
C VAL A 498 40.01 -18.93 -8.49
N LYS A 499 39.51 -20.17 -8.57
CA LYS A 499 38.18 -20.45 -9.10
C LYS A 499 37.15 -20.20 -7.99
N LEU A 500 36.34 -19.15 -8.19
CA LEU A 500 35.33 -18.73 -7.24
C LEU A 500 33.93 -19.12 -7.75
N ASP A 501 33.28 -20.03 -7.03
CA ASP A 501 31.88 -20.35 -7.24
C ASP A 501 31.02 -19.67 -6.16
N ILE A 502 29.91 -19.05 -6.58
CA ILE A 502 28.97 -18.37 -5.69
C ILE A 502 27.61 -19.05 -5.83
N PHE A 503 27.03 -19.53 -4.73
CA PHE A 503 25.71 -20.14 -4.74
C PHE A 503 24.65 -19.18 -4.19
N SER A 504 23.76 -18.69 -5.05
CA SER A 504 22.58 -17.90 -4.67
C SER A 504 21.51 -17.99 -5.76
N VAL A 505 20.24 -18.01 -5.34
CA VAL A 505 19.10 -17.88 -6.26
C VAL A 505 18.70 -16.43 -6.51
N ASP A 506 19.23 -15.49 -5.70
CA ASP A 506 18.87 -14.09 -5.81
C ASP A 506 19.38 -13.53 -7.14
N THR A 507 18.41 -13.06 -7.94
CA THR A 507 18.73 -12.45 -9.22
C THR A 507 19.47 -11.15 -9.05
N ASP A 508 19.31 -10.41 -7.95
CA ASP A 508 19.92 -9.10 -7.73
C ASP A 508 21.45 -9.21 -7.66
N LEU A 509 21.96 -10.30 -7.11
CA LEU A 509 23.40 -10.59 -6.99
C LEU A 509 24.13 -10.66 -8.34
N PHE A 510 23.50 -11.22 -9.38
CA PHE A 510 24.10 -11.31 -10.73
C PHE A 510 24.55 -9.94 -11.25
N LYS A 511 23.78 -8.88 -11.01
CA LYS A 511 24.09 -7.54 -11.51
C LYS A 511 25.19 -6.87 -10.70
N LEU A 512 25.22 -7.12 -9.39
CA LEU A 512 26.28 -6.66 -8.51
C LEU A 512 27.61 -7.33 -8.89
N LEU A 513 27.61 -8.65 -9.08
CA LEU A 513 28.80 -9.39 -9.52
C LEU A 513 29.31 -8.92 -10.88
N THR A 514 28.43 -8.78 -11.88
CA THR A 514 28.82 -8.29 -13.21
C THR A 514 29.35 -6.86 -13.16
N GLY A 515 28.75 -5.97 -12.35
CA GLY A 515 29.21 -4.60 -12.22
C GLY A 515 30.51 -4.45 -11.42
N CYS A 516 30.76 -5.36 -10.48
CA CYS A 516 31.98 -5.41 -9.67
C CYS A 516 33.05 -6.34 -10.25
N TYR A 517 32.84 -6.96 -11.41
CA TYR A 517 33.72 -8.01 -11.96
C TYR A 517 35.23 -7.69 -11.91
N PRO A 518 35.70 -6.45 -12.20
CA PRO A 518 37.13 -6.11 -12.09
C PRO A 518 37.73 -6.27 -10.68
N LEU A 519 36.89 -6.39 -9.65
CA LEU A 519 37.26 -6.56 -8.25
C LEU A 519 37.08 -8.01 -7.77
N LEU A 520 36.74 -8.95 -8.65
CA LEU A 520 36.49 -10.35 -8.35
C LEU A 520 37.59 -11.22 -8.99
N PRO A 521 37.79 -12.46 -8.51
CA PRO A 521 38.66 -13.41 -9.18
C PRO A 521 38.23 -13.62 -10.63
N HIS A 522 39.20 -13.81 -11.53
CA HIS A 522 38.91 -13.89 -12.97
C HIS A 522 37.94 -15.02 -13.32
N ARG A 523 37.98 -16.12 -12.55
CA ARG A 523 37.13 -17.30 -12.74
C ARG A 523 35.97 -17.32 -11.75
N THR A 524 35.14 -16.27 -11.77
CA THR A 524 33.94 -16.16 -10.94
C THR A 524 32.69 -16.68 -11.64
N THR A 525 31.99 -17.66 -11.03
CA THR A 525 30.72 -18.20 -11.53
C THR A 525 29.61 -18.05 -10.50
N LEU A 526 28.43 -17.57 -10.93
CA LEU A 526 27.21 -17.61 -10.13
C LEU A 526 26.42 -18.91 -10.45
N LYS A 527 26.22 -19.73 -9.43
CA LYS A 527 25.38 -20.93 -9.44
C LYS A 527 24.02 -20.62 -8.83
N ARG A 528 22.95 -20.94 -9.57
CA ARG A 528 21.58 -20.71 -9.09
C ARG A 528 20.82 -22.01 -8.79
N LYS A 529 21.21 -23.09 -9.46
CA LYS A 529 20.69 -24.46 -9.30
C LYS A 529 21.85 -25.43 -9.51
N GLN A 530 21.62 -26.73 -9.32
CA GLN A 530 22.63 -27.76 -9.60
C GLN A 530 23.21 -27.66 -11.03
N VAL A 531 22.41 -27.23 -12.01
CA VAL A 531 22.80 -27.22 -13.44
C VAL A 531 22.98 -25.80 -14.02
N GLU A 532 22.38 -24.77 -13.42
CA GLU A 532 22.43 -23.40 -13.94
C GLU A 532 23.69 -22.67 -13.41
N ARG A 533 24.68 -22.48 -14.30
CA ARG A 533 25.93 -21.76 -14.06
C ARG A 533 26.00 -20.53 -14.96
N LEU A 534 26.31 -19.37 -14.38
CA LEU A 534 26.46 -18.11 -15.11
C LEU A 534 27.88 -17.58 -14.93
N SER A 535 28.62 -17.47 -16.03
CA SER A 535 29.95 -16.87 -16.04
C SER A 535 29.83 -15.35 -15.87
N ILE A 536 30.42 -14.82 -14.80
CA ILE A 536 30.40 -13.37 -14.55
C ILE A 536 31.35 -12.65 -15.52
N TRP A 537 32.48 -13.28 -15.86
CA TRP A 537 33.37 -12.79 -16.90
C TRP A 537 32.64 -12.66 -18.25
N GLU A 538 31.96 -13.72 -18.70
CA GLU A 538 31.24 -13.70 -19.98
C GLU A 538 30.18 -12.58 -20.01
N SER A 539 29.45 -12.44 -18.90
CA SER A 539 28.44 -11.39 -18.71
C SER A 539 29.05 -9.98 -18.78
N TYR A 540 30.21 -9.79 -18.17
CA TYR A 540 30.95 -8.52 -18.21
C TYR A 540 31.43 -8.20 -19.64
N GLN A 541 31.96 -9.19 -20.36
CA GLN A 541 32.44 -9.02 -21.74
C GLN A 541 31.31 -8.72 -22.72
N LYS A 542 30.20 -9.46 -22.63
CA LYS A 542 28.98 -9.23 -23.42
C LYS A 542 28.41 -7.82 -23.24
N LEU A 543 28.44 -7.32 -22.00
CA LEU A 543 27.92 -5.98 -21.70
C LEU A 543 28.89 -4.86 -22.09
N GLY A 544 30.19 -5.14 -22.03
CA GLY A 544 31.29 -4.21 -22.27
C GLY A 544 31.61 -3.33 -21.06
N LYS A 545 32.90 -2.96 -20.94
CA LYS A 545 33.47 -2.25 -19.77
C LYS A 545 32.62 -1.07 -19.27
N LYS A 546 32.33 -0.08 -20.12
CA LYS A 546 31.59 1.13 -19.71
C LYS A 546 30.21 0.82 -19.14
N ARG A 547 29.47 -0.09 -19.76
CA ARG A 547 28.12 -0.46 -19.30
C ARG A 547 28.16 -1.35 -18.06
N ALA A 548 29.18 -2.19 -17.91
CA ALA A 548 29.40 -2.94 -16.68
C ALA A 548 29.69 -2.01 -15.50
N GLU A 549 30.56 -1.02 -15.67
CA GLU A 549 30.85 0.00 -14.65
C GLU A 549 29.58 0.81 -14.28
N ALA A 550 28.75 1.13 -15.27
CA ALA A 550 27.46 1.80 -15.09
C ALA A 550 26.35 0.90 -14.49
N LEU A 551 26.53 -0.42 -14.48
CA LEU A 551 25.43 -1.38 -14.26
C LEU A 551 24.78 -1.22 -12.89
N ILE A 552 25.57 -1.06 -11.83
CA ILE A 552 25.06 -0.94 -10.45
C ILE A 552 24.24 0.35 -10.29
N GLY A 553 24.77 1.47 -10.77
CA GLY A 553 24.10 2.77 -10.72
C GLY A 553 22.79 2.75 -11.50
N TRP A 554 22.83 2.24 -12.74
CA TRP A 554 21.64 2.07 -13.56
C TRP A 554 20.64 1.10 -12.92
N TYR A 555 21.09 -0.01 -12.34
CA TYR A 555 20.24 -1.02 -11.72
C TYR A 555 19.45 -0.45 -10.53
N ALA A 556 20.10 0.41 -9.73
CA ALA A 556 19.48 1.15 -8.64
C ALA A 556 18.48 2.19 -9.17
N PHE A 557 18.84 2.91 -10.23
CA PHE A 557 18.02 3.98 -10.81
C PHE A 557 16.77 3.48 -11.53
N LYS A 558 16.84 2.39 -12.31
CA LYS A 558 15.66 1.83 -12.99
C LYS A 558 14.55 1.42 -12.03
N GLY A 559 14.90 1.16 -10.77
CA GLY A 559 13.98 0.79 -9.72
C GLY A 559 14.28 -0.53 -9.02
N THR A 560 14.13 -0.49 -7.70
CA THR A 560 14.34 -1.59 -6.75
C THR A 560 13.15 -1.65 -5.78
N GLY A 561 13.16 -2.60 -4.84
CA GLY A 561 12.09 -2.70 -3.82
C GLY A 561 11.92 -1.45 -2.95
N ASN A 562 12.99 -0.68 -2.75
CA ASN A 562 13.00 0.52 -1.91
C ASN A 562 12.76 1.83 -2.68
N THR A 563 12.93 1.82 -4.00
CA THR A 563 12.95 3.04 -4.82
C THR A 563 11.74 3.15 -5.75
N GLY A 564 11.08 2.04 -6.09
CA GLY A 564 10.02 2.00 -7.10
C GLY A 564 10.56 2.16 -8.53
N THR A 565 9.69 2.13 -9.54
CA THR A 565 10.03 2.31 -10.96
C THR A 565 9.06 3.27 -11.65
N PHE A 566 9.27 3.53 -12.94
CA PHE A 566 8.45 4.45 -13.71
C PHE A 566 7.26 3.76 -14.40
N ALA A 567 6.13 4.47 -14.47
CA ALA A 567 4.88 3.96 -14.99
C ALA A 567 4.97 3.58 -16.47
N GLY A 568 4.50 2.38 -16.79
CA GLY A 568 4.52 1.86 -18.15
C GLY A 568 5.91 1.45 -18.67
N LYS A 569 6.94 1.40 -17.81
CA LYS A 569 8.31 1.00 -18.18
C LYS A 569 8.68 -0.32 -17.52
N GLY A 570 8.95 -1.32 -18.36
CA GLY A 570 9.41 -2.64 -17.92
C GLY A 570 10.93 -2.79 -18.00
N VAL A 571 11.46 -3.93 -17.54
CA VAL A 571 12.91 -4.24 -17.58
C VAL A 571 13.47 -4.13 -19.00
N SER A 572 12.77 -4.65 -20.01
CA SER A 572 13.20 -4.54 -21.41
C SER A 572 13.25 -3.10 -21.91
N SER A 573 12.31 -2.24 -21.51
CA SER A 573 12.30 -0.83 -21.89
C SER A 573 13.51 -0.11 -21.30
N HIS A 574 13.78 -0.35 -20.01
CA HIS A 574 14.95 0.20 -19.33
C HIS A 574 16.25 -0.29 -19.95
N PHE A 575 16.36 -1.58 -20.26
CA PHE A 575 17.58 -2.17 -20.82
C PHE A 575 17.84 -1.66 -22.24
N ARG A 576 16.80 -1.54 -23.07
CA ARG A 576 16.93 -0.92 -24.40
C ARG A 576 17.45 0.52 -24.31
N ALA A 577 16.88 1.32 -23.39
CA ALA A 577 17.34 2.69 -23.16
C ALA A 577 18.79 2.72 -22.64
N PHE A 578 19.15 1.77 -21.77
CA PHE A 578 20.52 1.63 -21.25
C PHE A 578 21.55 1.33 -22.35
N LEU A 579 21.21 0.45 -23.30
CA LEU A 579 22.07 0.17 -24.45
C LEU A 579 22.25 1.39 -25.37
N GLN A 580 21.26 2.29 -25.41
CA GLN A 580 21.29 3.52 -26.22
C GLN A 580 21.87 4.75 -25.51
N CYS A 581 22.28 4.62 -24.25
CA CYS A 581 22.91 5.72 -23.51
C CYS A 581 24.21 6.15 -24.18
N ASP A 582 24.46 7.45 -24.18
CA ASP A 582 25.75 8.00 -24.54
C ASP A 582 26.75 7.83 -23.38
N ASP A 583 28.02 8.08 -23.70
CA ASP A 583 29.12 7.91 -22.75
C ASP A 583 28.96 8.79 -21.50
N THR A 584 28.46 10.02 -21.64
CA THR A 584 28.25 10.92 -20.50
C THR A 584 27.20 10.38 -19.52
N THR A 585 26.09 9.84 -20.04
CA THR A 585 25.06 9.20 -19.21
C THR A 585 25.58 7.92 -18.55
N LEU A 586 26.39 7.13 -19.26
CA LEU A 586 27.03 5.93 -18.71
C LEU A 586 28.03 6.28 -17.62
N ASP A 587 28.85 7.31 -17.82
CA ASP A 587 29.81 7.80 -16.83
C ASP A 587 29.07 8.30 -15.57
N ALA A 588 27.92 8.98 -15.75
CA ALA A 588 27.05 9.38 -14.64
C ALA A 588 26.56 8.17 -13.82
N PHE A 589 26.10 7.10 -14.49
CA PHE A 589 25.74 5.85 -13.82
C PHE A 589 26.94 5.14 -13.17
N ALA A 590 28.12 5.20 -13.81
CA ALA A 590 29.34 4.58 -13.31
C ALA A 590 29.83 5.24 -12.02
N VAL A 591 29.59 6.54 -11.80
CA VAL A 591 29.90 7.23 -10.54
C VAL A 591 28.68 7.41 -9.62
N PHE A 592 27.50 6.93 -10.02
CA PHE A 592 26.25 7.02 -9.25
C PHE A 592 26.36 6.25 -7.93
N GLY A 593 26.20 6.93 -6.79
CA GLY A 593 26.44 6.36 -5.46
C GLY A 593 27.92 6.26 -5.07
N SER A 594 28.86 6.83 -5.84
CA SER A 594 30.29 6.81 -5.47
C SER A 594 30.69 7.96 -4.53
N THR A 595 29.79 8.92 -4.27
CA THR A 595 30.00 10.05 -3.35
C THR A 595 28.92 10.07 -2.27
N LYS A 596 29.14 10.83 -1.17
CA LYS A 596 28.15 10.99 -0.09
C LYS A 596 26.99 11.92 -0.43
N LYS A 597 27.06 12.72 -1.49
CA LYS A 597 25.99 13.64 -1.90
C LYS A 597 25.78 13.56 -3.40
N LEU A 598 24.52 13.58 -3.82
CA LEU A 598 24.13 13.58 -5.23
C LEU A 598 24.61 14.88 -5.91
N PRO A 599 25.57 14.82 -6.85
CA PRO A 599 26.01 15.98 -7.61
C PRO A 599 24.91 16.46 -8.57
N HIS A 600 24.80 17.77 -8.76
CA HIS A 600 23.76 18.35 -9.64
C HIS A 600 23.87 17.87 -11.09
N TRP A 601 25.09 17.66 -11.60
CA TRP A 601 25.29 17.19 -12.97
C TRP A 601 24.77 15.75 -13.17
N ILE A 602 24.83 14.88 -12.16
CA ILE A 602 24.26 13.53 -12.23
C ILE A 602 22.74 13.60 -12.37
N LEU A 603 22.08 14.48 -11.61
CA LEU A 603 20.63 14.67 -11.72
C LEU A 603 20.21 15.08 -13.15
N ARG A 604 21.00 15.94 -13.82
CA ARG A 604 20.76 16.31 -15.22
C ARG A 604 20.88 15.12 -16.15
N GLU A 605 21.89 14.28 -15.99
CA GLU A 605 22.03 13.06 -16.82
C GLU A 605 20.94 12.02 -16.52
N MET A 606 20.45 11.93 -15.28
CA MET A 606 19.30 11.09 -14.96
C MET A 606 18.02 11.60 -15.63
N GLU A 607 17.83 12.92 -15.72
CA GLU A 607 16.75 13.54 -16.48
C GLU A 607 16.84 13.20 -17.97
N ARG A 608 18.04 13.31 -18.56
CA ARG A 608 18.29 12.91 -19.96
C ARG A 608 18.00 11.44 -20.20
N TYR A 609 18.40 10.57 -19.27
CA TYR A 609 18.07 9.14 -19.34
C TYR A 609 16.56 8.90 -19.29
N VAL A 610 15.81 9.57 -18.41
CA VAL A 610 14.34 9.48 -18.38
C VAL A 610 13.73 9.98 -19.69
N CYS A 611 14.27 11.06 -20.26
CA CYS A 611 13.86 11.53 -21.57
C CYS A 611 14.04 10.45 -22.65
N LEU A 612 15.21 9.81 -22.69
CA LEU A 612 15.48 8.68 -23.60
C LEU A 612 14.50 7.53 -23.38
N LEU A 613 14.20 7.18 -22.13
CA LEU A 613 13.30 6.09 -21.76
C LEU A 613 11.84 6.32 -22.22
N TYR A 614 11.40 7.57 -22.28
CA TYR A 614 10.03 7.95 -22.67
C TYR A 614 9.88 8.41 -24.12
N SER A 615 10.99 8.71 -24.80
CA SER A 615 10.97 9.13 -26.20
C SER A 615 10.46 8.01 -27.13
N THR A 616 9.57 8.37 -28.05
CA THR A 616 8.99 7.45 -29.05
C THR A 616 9.47 7.70 -30.48
N GLY A 617 10.41 8.64 -30.67
CA GLY A 617 10.94 9.06 -31.97
C GLY A 617 12.43 9.44 -31.89
N SER A 618 12.98 9.96 -32.99
CA SER A 618 14.40 10.33 -33.11
C SER A 618 14.77 11.63 -32.38
N THR A 619 13.78 12.46 -32.01
CA THR A 619 14.00 13.71 -31.29
C THR A 619 14.50 13.44 -29.88
N LYS A 620 15.69 13.95 -29.55
CA LYS A 620 16.27 13.88 -28.22
C LYS A 620 15.81 15.07 -27.38
N PHE A 621 15.36 14.80 -26.16
CA PHE A 621 15.01 15.81 -25.17
C PHE A 621 16.03 15.79 -24.05
N GLN A 622 16.34 16.96 -23.48
CA GLN A 622 17.22 17.06 -22.32
C GLN A 622 16.46 17.35 -21.03
N SER A 623 15.22 17.86 -21.14
CA SER A 623 14.35 18.12 -20.00
C SER A 623 13.06 17.33 -20.06
N THR A 624 12.68 16.78 -18.91
CA THR A 624 11.38 16.15 -18.68
C THR A 624 10.25 17.15 -18.84
N LYS A 625 10.44 18.43 -18.48
CA LYS A 625 9.46 19.52 -18.67
C LYS A 625 9.04 19.63 -20.14
N GLU A 626 10.02 19.72 -21.04
CA GLU A 626 9.80 19.82 -22.48
C GLU A 626 9.19 18.55 -23.08
N LEU A 627 9.71 17.38 -22.66
CA LEU A 627 9.21 16.09 -23.14
C LEU A 627 7.75 15.87 -22.70
N ARG A 628 7.40 16.21 -21.45
CA ARG A 628 6.02 16.14 -20.95
C ARG A 628 5.08 16.99 -21.80
N TRP A 629 5.46 18.24 -22.07
CA TRP A 629 4.67 19.11 -22.93
C TRP A 629 4.50 18.54 -24.33
N MET A 630 5.58 18.04 -24.93
CA MET A 630 5.52 17.46 -26.27
C MET A 630 4.58 16.25 -26.32
N LEU A 631 4.73 15.30 -25.38
CA LEU A 631 3.91 14.10 -25.30
C LEU A 631 2.44 14.44 -25.02
N PHE A 632 2.18 15.43 -24.19
CA PHE A 632 0.83 15.91 -23.91
C PHE A 632 0.20 16.55 -25.16
N ALA A 633 0.86 17.56 -25.73
CA ALA A 633 0.30 18.38 -26.81
C ALA A 633 0.24 17.64 -28.16
N LYS A 634 1.26 16.85 -28.52
CA LYS A 634 1.34 16.18 -29.82
C LYS A 634 0.81 14.74 -29.80
N ASN A 635 0.96 14.03 -28.69
CA ASN A 635 0.63 12.60 -28.61
C ASN A 635 -0.58 12.31 -27.71
N GLY A 636 -1.21 13.33 -27.11
CA GLY A 636 -2.37 13.17 -26.24
C GLY A 636 -2.10 12.30 -25.01
N LYS A 637 -0.85 12.24 -24.53
CA LYS A 637 -0.48 11.45 -23.35
C LYS A 637 -0.86 12.19 -22.08
N GLU A 638 -1.39 11.45 -21.11
CA GLU A 638 -1.81 12.00 -19.81
C GLU A 638 -1.40 11.11 -18.63
N GLY A 639 -1.33 11.72 -17.45
CA GLY A 639 -1.07 11.05 -16.18
C GLY A 639 0.12 10.08 -16.23
N ARG A 640 -0.16 8.79 -16.07
CA ARG A 640 0.85 7.69 -16.05
C ARG A 640 1.64 7.51 -17.34
N GLN A 641 1.16 8.08 -18.44
CA GLN A 641 1.83 7.96 -19.74
C GLN A 641 2.92 9.01 -19.92
N LEU A 642 2.99 10.01 -19.04
CA LEU A 642 4.02 11.04 -19.02
C LEU A 642 5.22 10.60 -18.17
N PRO A 643 6.46 11.01 -18.52
CA PRO A 643 7.62 10.83 -17.65
C PRO A 643 7.45 11.65 -16.36
N PRO A 644 8.12 11.30 -15.26
CA PRO A 644 8.09 12.10 -14.03
C PRO A 644 8.47 13.57 -14.27
N THR A 645 7.85 14.47 -13.52
CA THR A 645 8.33 15.86 -13.37
C THR A 645 9.68 15.87 -12.65
N LEU A 646 10.42 16.98 -12.73
CA LEU A 646 11.65 17.14 -11.95
C LEU A 646 11.39 17.02 -10.43
N GLY A 647 10.22 17.49 -9.96
CA GLY A 647 9.78 17.39 -8.56
C GLY A 647 9.62 15.94 -8.06
N THR A 648 9.27 15.01 -8.95
CA THR A 648 9.20 13.55 -8.68
C THR A 648 10.53 12.85 -8.97
N LEU A 649 11.21 13.24 -10.04
CA LEU A 649 12.45 12.62 -10.50
C LEU A 649 13.59 12.82 -9.51
N LYS A 650 13.73 14.01 -8.92
CA LYS A 650 14.80 14.30 -7.96
C LYS A 650 14.73 13.37 -6.73
N PRO A 651 13.59 13.24 -6.02
CA PRO A 651 13.49 12.28 -4.93
C PRO A 651 13.74 10.82 -5.33
N HIS A 652 13.26 10.40 -6.51
CA HIS A 652 13.57 9.08 -7.05
C HIS A 652 15.07 8.89 -7.25
N THR A 653 15.74 9.90 -7.83
CA THR A 653 17.18 9.89 -8.07
C THR A 653 17.96 9.80 -6.76
N GLU A 654 17.61 10.60 -5.75
CA GLU A 654 18.25 10.58 -4.43
C GLU A 654 18.12 9.21 -3.75
N ARG A 655 16.92 8.62 -3.76
CA ARG A 655 16.71 7.28 -3.19
C ARG A 655 17.49 6.20 -3.93
N SER A 656 17.48 6.23 -5.26
CA SER A 656 18.28 5.31 -6.06
C SER A 656 19.77 5.50 -5.86
N PHE A 657 20.23 6.74 -5.70
CA PHE A 657 21.63 7.07 -5.44
C PHE A 657 22.09 6.48 -4.11
N PHE A 658 21.26 6.57 -3.08
CA PHE A 658 21.51 5.91 -1.79
C PHE A 658 21.66 4.39 -1.94
N MET A 659 20.75 3.73 -2.67
CA MET A 659 20.86 2.27 -2.88
C MET A 659 22.15 1.90 -3.61
N ALA A 660 22.57 2.68 -4.62
CA ALA A 660 23.84 2.46 -5.30
C ALA A 660 25.05 2.68 -4.38
N LEU A 661 24.99 3.67 -3.48
CA LEU A 661 26.02 3.94 -2.47
C LEU A 661 26.19 2.75 -1.52
N VAL A 662 25.08 2.21 -1.02
CA VAL A 662 25.08 1.01 -0.16
C VAL A 662 25.74 -0.17 -0.87
N TRP A 663 25.41 -0.42 -2.14
CA TRP A 663 25.99 -1.54 -2.89
C TRP A 663 27.46 -1.34 -3.26
N LYS A 664 27.85 -0.16 -3.71
CA LYS A 664 29.24 0.15 -4.10
C LYS A 664 30.21 0.15 -2.92
N THR A 665 29.71 0.32 -1.70
CA THR A 665 30.53 0.25 -0.48
C THR A 665 30.63 -1.15 0.10
N SER A 666 30.05 -2.18 -0.54
CA SER A 666 30.04 -3.56 -0.02
C SER A 666 31.41 -4.24 -0.01
N CYS A 667 32.42 -3.69 -0.69
CA CYS A 667 33.81 -4.16 -0.57
C CYS A 667 34.47 -3.73 0.76
N LYS A 668 33.76 -3.04 1.64
CA LYS A 668 34.24 -2.66 2.98
C LYS A 668 33.37 -3.36 4.04
N PRO A 669 33.96 -3.95 5.09
CA PRO A 669 33.19 -4.62 6.13
C PRO A 669 32.36 -3.63 6.98
N CYS A 670 32.89 -2.44 7.25
CA CYS A 670 32.27 -1.42 8.10
C CYS A 670 32.15 -0.07 7.38
N PRO A 671 31.32 0.06 6.32
CA PRO A 671 31.22 1.30 5.54
C PRO A 671 30.48 2.41 6.32
N CYS A 672 30.99 3.65 6.22
CA CYS A 672 30.30 4.83 6.74
C CYS A 672 29.19 5.27 5.76
N ILE A 673 27.99 4.74 5.93
CA ILE A 673 26.81 5.06 5.11
C ILE A 673 26.00 6.17 5.80
N PRO A 674 25.62 7.27 5.11
CA PRO A 674 24.79 8.32 5.69
C PRO A 674 23.35 7.85 5.96
N ALA A 675 22.57 8.63 6.70
CA ALA A 675 21.21 8.21 7.04
C ALA A 675 20.27 8.23 5.81
N PRO A 676 19.33 7.28 5.66
CA PRO A 676 18.33 7.33 4.57
C PRO A 676 17.55 8.65 4.54
N THR A 677 17.34 9.32 5.67
CA THR A 677 16.63 10.60 5.73
C THR A 677 17.33 11.73 4.97
N GLU A 678 18.61 11.58 4.63
CA GLU A 678 19.36 12.51 3.78
C GLU A 678 19.05 12.32 2.27
N TYR A 679 18.33 11.26 1.90
CA TYR A 679 18.09 10.86 0.51
C TYR A 679 16.60 10.69 0.17
N SER A 680 15.78 11.67 0.50
CA SER A 680 14.34 11.65 0.17
C SER A 680 13.55 10.51 0.83
N TRP A 681 13.94 10.13 2.04
CA TRP A 681 13.07 9.44 3.01
C TRP A 681 12.79 10.36 4.21
N LYS A 682 11.66 10.14 4.88
CA LYS A 682 11.31 10.82 6.13
C LYS A 682 10.92 9.79 7.18
N LEU A 683 11.25 10.06 8.44
CA LEU A 683 10.85 9.23 9.56
C LEU A 683 9.46 9.67 10.05
N VAL A 684 8.50 8.75 10.06
CA VAL A 684 7.14 8.97 10.58
C VAL A 684 6.78 7.76 11.44
N ASP A 685 6.44 7.98 12.71
CA ASP A 685 6.11 6.91 13.68
C ASP A 685 7.17 5.79 13.75
N GLY A 686 8.46 6.16 13.68
CA GLY A 686 9.58 5.21 13.68
C GLY A 686 9.79 4.45 12.37
N GLN A 687 9.01 4.71 11.31
CA GLN A 687 9.13 4.08 10.00
C GLN A 687 9.64 5.04 8.94
N LEU A 688 10.51 4.56 8.04
CA LEU A 688 11.02 5.32 6.91
C LEU A 688 10.01 5.31 5.76
N ILE A 689 9.45 6.48 5.44
CA ILE A 689 8.49 6.68 4.35
C ILE A 689 9.17 7.49 3.23
N PRO A 690 9.06 7.08 1.95
CA PRO A 690 9.67 7.81 0.84
C PRO A 690 8.97 9.16 0.59
N ILE A 691 9.75 10.19 0.27
CA ILE A 691 9.25 11.47 -0.25
C ILE A 691 9.04 11.31 -1.76
N LEU A 692 7.79 11.29 -2.22
CA LEU A 692 7.49 10.91 -3.61
C LEU A 692 7.55 12.07 -4.59
N CYS A 693 7.20 13.29 -4.16
CA CYS A 693 7.25 14.51 -4.96
C CYS A 693 7.56 15.68 -4.03
N THR A 694 8.34 16.64 -4.52
CA THR A 694 8.67 17.89 -3.80
C THR A 694 7.75 19.05 -4.16
N ASN A 695 7.09 18.97 -5.31
CA ASN A 695 6.14 19.99 -5.76
C ASN A 695 4.74 19.70 -5.20
N PRO A 696 3.90 20.74 -5.01
CA PRO A 696 2.49 20.54 -4.72
C PRO A 696 1.79 19.83 -5.90
N PRO A 697 0.58 19.28 -5.69
CA PRO A 697 -0.09 18.50 -6.72
C PRO A 697 -0.42 19.32 -7.98
N ALA A 698 -0.62 20.63 -7.88
CA ALA A 698 -0.89 21.53 -9.00
C ALA A 698 -0.32 22.93 -8.73
N PRO A 699 -0.18 23.81 -9.75
CA PRO A 699 0.20 25.20 -9.55
C PRO A 699 -0.75 25.94 -8.60
N GLU A 700 -0.22 26.93 -7.87
CA GLU A 700 -0.99 27.74 -6.93
C GLU A 700 -2.26 28.36 -7.55
N PRO A 701 -2.24 28.96 -8.76
CA PRO A 701 -3.47 29.45 -9.42
C PRO A 701 -4.61 28.43 -9.56
N LEU A 702 -4.28 27.14 -9.66
CA LEU A 702 -5.25 26.05 -9.75
C LEU A 702 -5.74 25.57 -8.38
N LEU A 703 -4.85 25.51 -7.39
CA LEU A 703 -5.20 25.18 -6.02
C LEU A 703 -6.06 26.29 -5.38
N GLU A 704 -5.78 27.53 -5.74
CA GLU A 704 -6.47 28.73 -5.29
C GLU A 704 -7.62 29.16 -6.20
N LEU A 705 -8.04 28.33 -7.17
CA LEU A 705 -9.17 28.63 -8.05
C LEU A 705 -10.46 28.79 -7.23
N ARG A 706 -10.68 30.01 -6.74
CA ARG A 706 -11.83 30.41 -5.94
C ARG A 706 -12.96 30.79 -6.88
N ARG A 707 -14.14 30.25 -6.59
CA ARG A 707 -15.37 30.55 -7.32
C ARG A 707 -16.21 31.45 -6.44
N CYS A 708 -16.47 32.67 -6.88
CA CYS A 708 -17.47 33.48 -6.21
C CYS A 708 -18.87 32.92 -6.51
N SER A 709 -19.77 33.03 -5.53
CA SER A 709 -21.20 32.75 -5.67
C SER A 709 -22.03 34.03 -5.84
N CYS A 710 -21.37 35.14 -6.17
CA CYS A 710 -22.00 36.44 -6.33
C CYS A 710 -23.06 36.39 -7.42
N ARG A 711 -24.19 37.06 -7.21
CA ARG A 711 -25.28 37.21 -8.19
C ARG A 711 -25.33 38.59 -8.83
N GLY A 712 -24.26 39.38 -8.68
CA GLY A 712 -24.21 40.78 -9.09
C GLY A 712 -22.82 41.19 -9.55
N SER A 713 -22.60 42.49 -9.72
CA SER A 713 -21.49 43.06 -10.50
C SER A 713 -20.07 42.89 -9.94
N CYS A 714 -19.85 42.16 -8.85
CA CYS A 714 -18.51 41.93 -8.25
C CYS A 714 -17.65 43.20 -8.01
N GLY A 715 -18.26 44.39 -7.93
CA GLY A 715 -17.52 45.66 -7.82
C GLY A 715 -16.94 45.97 -6.42
N THR A 716 -17.32 45.22 -5.38
CA THR A 716 -16.94 45.49 -3.98
C THR A 716 -16.23 44.29 -3.33
N ASN A 717 -15.56 44.51 -2.20
CA ASN A 717 -14.91 43.46 -1.40
C ASN A 717 -15.87 42.42 -0.78
N ARG A 718 -17.17 42.51 -1.07
CA ARG A 718 -18.13 41.42 -0.80
C ARG A 718 -17.93 40.24 -1.76
N CYS A 719 -17.31 40.47 -2.92
CA CYS A 719 -16.88 39.39 -3.81
C CYS A 719 -15.63 38.70 -3.24
N GLY A 720 -15.71 37.38 -3.04
CA GLY A 720 -14.60 36.59 -2.55
C GLY A 720 -13.38 36.57 -3.48
N CYS A 721 -13.57 36.76 -4.79
CA CYS A 721 -12.45 36.90 -5.74
C CYS A 721 -11.77 38.27 -5.57
N LYS A 722 -12.56 39.36 -5.61
CA LYS A 722 -12.05 40.74 -5.46
C LYS A 722 -11.37 40.99 -4.11
N ARG A 723 -11.92 40.46 -3.02
CA ARG A 723 -11.33 40.56 -1.67
C ARG A 723 -9.94 39.92 -1.57
N ASN A 724 -9.68 38.89 -2.37
CA ASN A 724 -8.38 38.23 -2.44
C ASN A 724 -7.56 38.74 -3.65
N LEU A 725 -7.89 39.92 -4.19
CA LEU A 725 -7.16 40.55 -5.29
C LEU A 725 -7.09 39.69 -6.57
N MET A 726 -8.12 38.87 -6.84
CA MET A 726 -8.21 38.04 -8.03
C MET A 726 -9.40 38.44 -8.90
N ALA A 727 -9.23 38.40 -10.23
CA ALA A 727 -10.32 38.51 -11.19
C ALA A 727 -11.29 37.30 -11.07
N CYS A 728 -12.57 37.54 -11.39
CA CYS A 728 -13.56 36.47 -11.49
C CYS A 728 -13.35 35.71 -12.80
N THR A 729 -13.41 34.38 -12.73
CA THR A 729 -13.26 33.47 -13.89
C THR A 729 -14.61 32.89 -14.31
N ASP A 730 -14.66 32.23 -15.49
CA ASP A 730 -15.86 31.52 -15.98
C ASP A 730 -16.34 30.40 -15.05
N ALA A 731 -15.53 29.99 -14.06
CA ALA A 731 -15.95 29.06 -13.02
C ALA A 731 -16.79 29.72 -11.90
N CYS A 732 -16.88 31.06 -11.87
CA CYS A 732 -17.67 31.82 -10.91
C CYS A 732 -19.15 31.85 -11.31
N LYS A 733 -20.05 31.97 -10.33
CA LYS A 733 -21.50 32.10 -10.58
C LYS A 733 -21.95 33.54 -10.84
N CYS A 734 -21.02 34.50 -10.90
CA CYS A 734 -21.36 35.87 -11.26
C CYS A 734 -21.89 35.90 -12.69
N SER A 735 -23.11 36.40 -12.85
CA SER A 735 -23.81 36.54 -14.13
C SER A 735 -23.19 37.61 -15.03
N ASP A 736 -23.72 37.76 -16.24
CA ASP A 736 -23.38 38.84 -17.16
C ASP A 736 -23.48 40.20 -16.44
N GLY A 737 -22.39 40.98 -16.46
CA GLY A 737 -22.25 42.23 -15.70
C GLY A 737 -21.22 42.21 -14.57
N CYS A 738 -20.37 41.18 -14.48
CA CYS A 738 -19.22 41.15 -13.56
C CYS A 738 -18.23 42.28 -13.91
N LYS A 739 -17.95 43.17 -12.94
CA LYS A 739 -16.96 44.26 -13.02
C LYS A 739 -15.60 43.88 -12.45
N ASN A 740 -15.42 42.62 -12.07
CA ASN A 740 -14.16 42.09 -11.55
C ASN A 740 -13.51 41.22 -12.63
N THR A 741 -13.31 41.80 -13.81
CA THR A 741 -12.67 41.23 -14.99
C THR A 741 -11.36 41.98 -15.24
N GLU A 742 -10.40 41.38 -15.95
CA GLU A 742 -9.05 41.93 -16.13
C GLU A 742 -8.96 43.16 -17.07
N ASP A 743 -10.07 43.68 -17.58
CA ASP A 743 -10.07 44.88 -18.43
C ASP A 743 -9.93 46.17 -17.61
N LEU A 744 -8.70 46.43 -17.17
CA LEU A 744 -8.18 47.79 -16.98
C LEU A 744 -6.82 47.86 -17.68
N THR A 745 -6.87 48.05 -19.00
CA THR A 745 -5.74 48.66 -19.72
C THR A 745 -5.37 49.97 -19.01
N PRO A 746 -4.09 50.23 -18.68
CA PRO A 746 -3.71 51.52 -18.14
C PRO A 746 -3.98 52.56 -19.23
N GLU A 747 -4.88 53.51 -18.95
CA GLU A 747 -4.94 54.75 -19.72
C GLU A 747 -3.57 55.42 -19.59
N ILE A 748 -2.80 55.38 -20.68
CA ILE A 748 -1.69 56.30 -20.89
C ILE A 748 -2.33 57.68 -20.88
N LYS A 749 -2.10 58.44 -19.81
CA LYS A 749 -2.35 59.88 -19.84
C LYS A 749 -1.30 60.48 -20.76
N ASP A 750 -1.74 60.92 -21.92
CA ASP A 750 -1.01 61.89 -22.72
C ASP A 750 -0.89 63.19 -21.89
N ASP A 751 0.25 63.37 -21.24
CA ASP A 751 0.70 64.66 -20.74
C ASP A 751 1.37 65.38 -21.93
N ASP A 752 0.58 66.10 -22.71
CA ASP A 752 1.06 67.18 -23.59
C ASP A 752 -0.03 68.26 -23.67
N GLU A 753 0.12 69.28 -22.83
CA GLU A 753 -0.12 70.71 -23.08
C GLU A 753 -0.42 71.44 -21.77
N LEU A 754 0.58 72.19 -21.28
CA LEU A 754 0.44 73.63 -21.05
C LEU A 754 1.83 74.22 -20.71
N LEU A 755 2.44 74.78 -21.75
CA LEU A 755 3.22 76.02 -21.62
C LEU A 755 2.30 77.08 -21.00
N GLY A 756 2.72 77.58 -19.84
CA GLY A 756 2.07 78.64 -19.06
C GLY A 756 2.72 78.77 -17.71
#